data_AF-C0W8L3-F1
#
_entry.id   AF-C0W8L3-F1
#
_cell.length_a   1.000
_cell.length_b   1.000
_cell.length_c   1.000
_cell.angle_alpha   90.00
_cell.angle_beta   90.00
_cell.angle_gamma   90.00
#
_symmetry.space_group_name_H-M   'P 1'
#
loop_
_entity.id
_entity.type
_entity.pdbx_description
1 polymer ?
#
loop_
_entity_poly.entity_id
_entity_poly.type
_entity_poly.pdbx_seq_one_letter_code
_entity_poly.pdbx_strand_id
1 'polypeptide(L)'
;MKNKVLPRLALLVLAAACVLSGLDAALLRLGTGAPVAGTLTARLAALHGPLMEVGFLGTLISLERAVAARARWALAAPALSAGGCLALVAGAPQVLGQGMVLVSGLVLLTVYACVYRRAVSVALDVESLGAVALVLGNLTWLAGHDVVAAVPLWLLFPVLTVVGERLELARVAFLDPVVEAVVRALAVIALLGACALPVTGTGRLASGPALLGLGVVMAWYDVARRTVRATGGVRLAAACMMAGYLWLAVGGLAWTLTAWTQGSGAAYEIIIHALSLGFAFSMVLAHAPTILPALLHRQLPYRRIMWLPLVLLHLSLVVRVAGLVSEQVRAWQAGGIMGVLAVLVFLVTSALITLRAGPLGVGSSSQGGGATAGRVTLSPLQAARGRRGHRRREQVRRNGVVLAWVIVAGVLAVLILAGPLAAWGQWIALHTLLLGGIGSAITVWSAHFADTLLHRPALGGAALVDLRLAVHGLGTLAVLVGITSHHQVLAMAGMSLVTAAALAGAVAIAVQYHRAVAPRLAGLAVHYALALILLAIGAVLGYLTSWAAERGWARLSDVFYLAHTTTMLLGFVGTTVLGTLTVLWPTMLRTKMEPCAPTWTSRGLPALVGGTVMVACSGLWQPAAGLGTLVYLAGAGGVLVPAWRTARRVPPTSFSTASSAAAVAWFLGCVVWMGLGVTTAPNLDQAREVIHLLRVPLAAGFALQVLGAALSYLTPVMLGGGPATTRLTNRVMDRAAAYRVTATNAGLALAVATPLPWTVRMAGALLAGAVAAYVVVGMGLSARELVRRTRRGDDDVVATSLTVGPPALAPGAAHLPVGALSPREKEPRRA
;
A
#
# COMPACT_ATOMS: atom_id res chain seq x y z
N MET A 1 16.58 -23.46 -24.24
CA MET A 1 15.71 -22.34 -24.68
C MET A 1 14.27 -22.75 -24.98
N LYS A 2 14.01 -23.94 -25.55
CA LYS A 2 12.65 -24.46 -25.83
C LYS A 2 11.66 -24.37 -24.64
N ASN A 3 12.10 -24.63 -23.41
CA ASN A 3 11.23 -24.63 -22.22
C ASN A 3 10.70 -23.25 -21.76
N LYS A 4 11.23 -22.12 -22.27
CA LYS A 4 10.76 -20.76 -21.88
C LYS A 4 9.63 -20.21 -22.77
N VAL A 5 9.44 -20.79 -23.96
CA VAL A 5 8.46 -20.29 -24.96
C VAL A 5 7.09 -20.94 -24.77
N LEU A 6 7.06 -22.24 -24.42
CA LEU A 6 5.83 -23.00 -24.21
C LEU A 6 4.81 -22.34 -23.26
N PRO A 7 5.19 -21.83 -22.06
CA PRO A 7 4.21 -21.20 -21.17
C PRO A 7 3.64 -19.89 -21.74
N ARG A 8 4.41 -19.14 -22.55
CA ARG A 8 3.94 -17.89 -23.18
C ARG A 8 2.95 -18.18 -24.29
N LEU A 9 3.22 -19.23 -25.08
CA LEU A 9 2.32 -19.68 -26.14
C LEU A 9 0.99 -20.16 -25.56
N ALA A 10 1.02 -20.93 -24.46
CA ALA A 10 -0.20 -21.37 -23.78
C ALA A 10 -1.07 -20.18 -23.33
N LEU A 11 -0.45 -19.14 -22.76
CA LEU A 11 -1.17 -17.93 -22.35
C LEU A 11 -1.75 -17.13 -23.53
N LEU A 12 -1.06 -17.09 -24.67
CA LEU A 12 -1.59 -16.50 -25.90
C LEU A 12 -2.78 -17.30 -26.45
N VAL A 13 -2.76 -18.62 -26.34
CA VAL A 13 -3.90 -19.47 -26.71
C VAL A 13 -5.10 -19.21 -25.79
N LEU A 14 -4.88 -19.04 -24.49
CA LEU A 14 -5.96 -18.68 -23.55
C LEU A 14 -6.53 -17.29 -23.86
N ALA A 15 -5.68 -16.30 -24.16
CA ALA A 15 -6.14 -14.98 -24.62
C ALA A 15 -6.96 -15.08 -25.92
N ALA A 16 -6.51 -15.92 -26.87
CA ALA A 16 -7.23 -16.20 -28.11
C ALA A 16 -8.60 -16.85 -27.85
N ALA A 17 -8.68 -17.78 -26.90
CA ALA A 17 -9.95 -18.39 -26.49
C ALA A 17 -10.91 -17.34 -25.87
N CYS A 18 -10.41 -16.43 -25.03
CA CYS A 18 -11.21 -15.34 -24.49
C CYS A 18 -11.77 -14.41 -25.57
N VAL A 19 -10.95 -13.96 -26.53
CA VAL A 19 -11.43 -13.07 -27.61
C VAL A 19 -12.42 -13.79 -28.52
N LEU A 20 -12.17 -15.05 -28.89
CA LEU A 20 -13.11 -15.82 -29.72
C LEU A 20 -14.46 -16.01 -29.01
N SER A 21 -14.43 -16.31 -27.71
CA SER A 21 -15.66 -16.40 -26.89
C SER A 21 -16.37 -15.04 -26.78
N GLY A 22 -15.60 -13.95 -26.64
CA GLY A 22 -16.13 -12.59 -26.60
C GLY A 22 -16.75 -12.13 -27.93
N LEU A 23 -16.19 -12.56 -29.07
CA LEU A 23 -16.75 -12.29 -30.40
C LEU A 23 -18.06 -13.04 -30.63
N ASP A 24 -18.14 -14.31 -30.22
CA ASP A 24 -19.39 -15.08 -30.26
C ASP A 24 -20.46 -14.42 -29.36
N ALA A 25 -20.08 -14.05 -28.13
CA ALA A 25 -20.93 -13.28 -27.22
C ALA A 25 -21.38 -11.94 -27.83
N ALA A 26 -20.56 -11.28 -28.65
CA ALA A 26 -20.92 -10.05 -29.34
C ALA A 26 -22.04 -10.27 -30.36
N LEU A 27 -21.96 -11.34 -31.17
CA LEU A 27 -22.99 -11.69 -32.14
C LEU A 27 -24.33 -12.00 -31.46
N LEU A 28 -24.28 -12.68 -30.30
CA LEU A 28 -25.44 -12.92 -29.46
C LEU A 28 -26.05 -11.61 -28.94
N ARG A 29 -25.24 -10.65 -28.48
CA ARG A 29 -25.72 -9.34 -28.03
C ARG A 29 -26.29 -8.48 -29.16
N LEU A 30 -25.84 -8.68 -30.40
CA LEU A 30 -26.41 -8.03 -31.59
C LEU A 30 -27.74 -8.62 -32.04
N GLY A 31 -28.17 -9.75 -31.45
CA GLY A 31 -29.36 -10.49 -31.90
C GLY A 31 -29.18 -11.15 -33.27
N THR A 32 -27.93 -11.49 -33.63
CA THR A 32 -27.57 -12.10 -34.92
C THR A 32 -27.16 -13.57 -34.73
N GLY A 33 -27.06 -14.33 -35.82
CA GLY A 33 -26.62 -15.73 -35.75
C GLY A 33 -25.19 -15.85 -35.20
N ALA A 34 -25.01 -16.63 -34.13
CA ALA A 34 -23.71 -16.93 -33.53
C ALA A 34 -23.36 -18.42 -33.71
N PRO A 35 -22.06 -18.76 -33.94
CA PRO A 35 -21.60 -20.14 -34.04
C PRO A 35 -21.93 -21.02 -32.84
N VAL A 36 -21.84 -20.49 -31.61
CA VAL A 36 -22.14 -21.23 -30.38
C VAL A 36 -23.48 -20.76 -29.82
N ALA A 37 -24.57 -21.33 -30.34
CA ALA A 37 -25.93 -21.09 -29.87
C ALA A 37 -26.51 -22.31 -29.12
N GLY A 38 -27.36 -22.07 -28.11
CA GLY A 38 -28.02 -23.13 -27.33
C GLY A 38 -28.17 -22.82 -25.84
N THR A 39 -27.99 -23.80 -24.96
CA THR A 39 -28.14 -23.67 -23.50
C THR A 39 -27.15 -22.68 -22.85
N LEU A 40 -26.06 -22.34 -23.53
CA LEU A 40 -25.02 -21.42 -23.06
C LEU A 40 -25.25 -19.95 -23.46
N THR A 41 -26.24 -19.67 -24.31
CA THR A 41 -26.45 -18.36 -24.95
C THR A 41 -26.50 -17.20 -23.97
N ALA A 42 -27.40 -17.27 -22.97
CA ALA A 42 -27.58 -16.20 -22.00
C ALA A 42 -26.32 -15.95 -21.15
N ARG A 43 -25.62 -17.03 -20.76
CA ARG A 43 -24.37 -16.94 -19.99
C ARG A 43 -23.25 -16.30 -20.80
N LEU A 44 -23.08 -16.72 -22.04
CA LEU A 44 -22.03 -16.23 -22.92
C LEU A 44 -22.24 -14.75 -23.26
N ALA A 45 -23.48 -14.35 -23.60
CA ALA A 45 -23.84 -12.95 -23.87
C ALA A 45 -23.65 -12.02 -22.65
N ALA A 46 -23.89 -12.53 -21.43
CA ALA A 46 -23.65 -11.78 -20.19
C ALA A 46 -22.15 -11.58 -19.90
N LEU A 47 -21.30 -12.49 -20.37
CA LEU A 47 -19.85 -12.45 -20.16
C LEU A 47 -19.07 -11.70 -21.26
N HIS A 48 -19.73 -11.10 -22.26
CA HIS A 48 -19.06 -10.37 -23.35
C HIS A 48 -18.04 -9.34 -22.84
N GLY A 49 -18.45 -8.41 -21.97
CA GLY A 49 -17.57 -7.38 -21.40
C GLY A 49 -16.38 -7.98 -20.62
N PRO A 50 -16.62 -8.86 -19.63
CA PRO A 50 -15.56 -9.57 -18.93
C PRO A 50 -14.58 -10.33 -19.84
N LEU A 51 -15.08 -11.01 -20.88
CA LEU A 51 -14.24 -11.76 -21.82
C LEU A 51 -13.32 -10.84 -22.63
N MET A 52 -13.82 -9.69 -23.07
CA MET A 52 -13.04 -8.75 -23.89
C MET A 52 -12.03 -7.95 -23.05
N GLU A 53 -12.48 -7.36 -21.94
CA GLU A 53 -11.64 -6.45 -21.13
C GLU A 53 -10.71 -7.21 -20.18
N VAL A 54 -11.26 -8.16 -19.40
CA VAL A 54 -10.50 -8.85 -18.35
C VAL A 54 -9.83 -10.11 -18.89
N GLY A 55 -10.57 -10.89 -19.69
CA GLY A 55 -10.10 -12.15 -20.25
C GLY A 55 -9.08 -11.95 -21.36
N PHE A 56 -9.37 -11.11 -22.35
CA PHE A 56 -8.49 -10.88 -23.50
C PHE A 56 -7.47 -9.77 -23.25
N LEU A 57 -7.89 -8.51 -23.10
CA LEU A 57 -6.97 -7.38 -22.93
C LEU A 57 -6.15 -7.52 -21.64
N GLY A 58 -6.79 -7.89 -20.53
CA GLY A 58 -6.13 -8.20 -19.25
C GLY A 58 -5.03 -9.25 -19.38
N THR A 59 -5.25 -10.30 -20.17
CA THR A 59 -4.22 -11.33 -20.41
C THR A 59 -3.08 -10.82 -21.27
N LEU A 60 -3.37 -10.13 -22.38
CA LEU A 60 -2.33 -9.62 -23.27
C LEU A 60 -1.42 -8.61 -22.58
N ILE A 61 -2.01 -7.60 -21.95
CA ILE A 61 -1.29 -6.53 -21.25
C ILE A 61 -0.47 -7.14 -20.11
N SER A 62 -1.07 -7.98 -19.27
CA SER A 62 -0.36 -8.61 -18.15
C SER A 62 0.77 -9.53 -18.61
N LEU A 63 0.61 -10.23 -19.74
CA LEU A 63 1.65 -11.08 -20.32
C LEU A 63 2.86 -10.25 -20.76
N GLU A 64 2.62 -9.13 -21.44
CA GLU A 64 3.68 -8.22 -21.85
C GLU A 64 4.47 -7.69 -20.64
N ARG A 65 3.75 -7.19 -19.63
CA ARG A 65 4.36 -6.67 -18.39
C ARG A 65 5.11 -7.76 -17.62
N ALA A 66 4.58 -8.98 -17.57
CA ALA A 66 5.25 -10.12 -16.96
C ALA A 66 6.58 -10.47 -17.65
N VAL A 67 6.60 -10.40 -18.98
CA VAL A 67 7.82 -10.62 -19.77
C VAL A 67 8.84 -9.51 -19.54
N ALA A 68 8.41 -8.24 -19.51
CA ALA A 68 9.26 -7.09 -19.19
C ALA A 68 9.88 -7.19 -17.78
N ALA A 69 9.12 -7.66 -16.79
CA ALA A 69 9.59 -7.82 -15.40
C ALA A 69 10.67 -8.91 -15.23
N ARG A 70 10.76 -9.86 -16.18
CA ARG A 70 11.65 -11.04 -16.18
C ARG A 70 11.47 -11.96 -14.96
N ALA A 71 10.23 -12.11 -14.48
CA ALA A 71 9.92 -12.92 -13.29
C ALA A 71 8.89 -14.02 -13.62
N ARG A 72 9.15 -15.27 -13.21
CA ARG A 72 8.25 -16.40 -13.52
C ARG A 72 6.89 -16.29 -12.83
N TRP A 73 6.86 -15.80 -11.60
CA TRP A 73 5.60 -15.61 -10.86
C TRP A 73 4.68 -14.58 -11.51
N ALA A 74 5.23 -13.64 -12.29
CA ALA A 74 4.42 -12.62 -12.98
C ALA A 74 3.50 -13.22 -14.05
N LEU A 75 3.81 -14.43 -14.55
CA LEU A 75 2.94 -15.17 -15.47
C LEU A 75 1.63 -15.65 -14.81
N ALA A 76 1.52 -15.58 -13.48
CA ALA A 76 0.26 -15.88 -12.79
C ALA A 76 -0.84 -14.87 -13.13
N ALA A 77 -0.51 -13.58 -13.37
CA ALA A 77 -1.49 -12.57 -13.75
C ALA A 77 -2.23 -12.95 -15.06
N PRO A 78 -1.56 -13.10 -16.21
CA PRO A 78 -2.25 -13.48 -17.44
C PRO A 78 -2.93 -14.85 -17.35
N ALA A 79 -2.36 -15.82 -16.61
CA ALA A 79 -2.98 -17.14 -16.44
C ALA A 79 -4.32 -17.05 -15.70
N LEU A 80 -4.37 -16.32 -14.60
CA LEU A 80 -5.57 -16.14 -13.78
C LEU A 80 -6.61 -15.25 -14.47
N SER A 81 -6.19 -14.28 -15.29
CA SER A 81 -7.10 -13.41 -16.06
C SER A 81 -7.92 -14.23 -17.07
N ALA A 82 -7.26 -14.91 -18.01
CA ALA A 82 -7.96 -15.73 -18.99
C ALA A 82 -8.62 -16.95 -18.34
N GLY A 83 -7.92 -17.62 -17.41
CA GLY A 83 -8.43 -18.80 -16.71
C GLY A 83 -9.71 -18.50 -15.93
N GLY A 84 -9.78 -17.36 -15.24
CA GLY A 84 -10.97 -16.95 -14.50
C GLY A 84 -12.18 -16.71 -15.40
N CYS A 85 -12.01 -15.98 -16.52
CA CYS A 85 -13.10 -15.74 -17.46
C CYS A 85 -13.56 -17.03 -18.18
N LEU A 86 -12.62 -17.89 -18.62
CA LEU A 86 -12.96 -19.15 -19.29
C LEU A 86 -13.60 -20.16 -18.33
N ALA A 87 -13.22 -20.15 -17.05
CA ALA A 87 -13.89 -20.97 -16.03
C ALA A 87 -15.37 -20.55 -15.87
N LEU A 88 -15.67 -19.25 -15.91
CA LEU A 88 -17.06 -18.77 -15.87
C LEU A 88 -17.86 -19.19 -17.10
N VAL A 89 -17.24 -19.15 -18.29
CA VAL A 89 -17.87 -19.68 -19.52
C VAL A 89 -18.18 -21.18 -19.36
N ALA A 90 -17.24 -21.94 -18.82
CA ALA A 90 -17.39 -23.37 -18.54
C ALA A 90 -18.40 -23.71 -17.42
N GLY A 91 -18.96 -22.71 -16.73
CA GLY A 91 -19.97 -22.91 -15.68
C GLY A 91 -19.40 -23.13 -14.28
N ALA A 92 -18.14 -22.77 -14.03
CA ALA A 92 -17.60 -22.74 -12.68
C ALA A 92 -18.36 -21.75 -11.78
N PRO A 93 -18.32 -21.94 -10.44
CA PRO A 93 -18.94 -21.00 -9.51
C PRO A 93 -18.47 -19.56 -9.73
N GLN A 94 -19.42 -18.62 -9.71
CA GLN A 94 -19.16 -17.21 -10.05
C GLN A 94 -18.04 -16.60 -9.19
N VAL A 95 -18.07 -16.86 -7.88
CA VAL A 95 -17.06 -16.39 -6.92
C VAL A 95 -15.66 -16.89 -7.25
N LEU A 96 -15.53 -18.12 -7.77
CA LEU A 96 -14.22 -18.68 -8.13
C LEU A 96 -13.62 -17.93 -9.32
N GLY A 97 -14.38 -17.76 -10.40
CA GLY A 97 -13.91 -17.06 -11.59
C GLY A 97 -13.64 -15.58 -11.32
N GLN A 98 -14.53 -14.91 -10.59
CA GLN A 98 -14.35 -13.51 -10.15
C GLN A 98 -13.14 -13.35 -9.21
N GLY A 99 -12.95 -14.29 -8.29
CA GLY A 99 -11.79 -14.32 -7.40
C GLY A 99 -10.47 -14.48 -8.16
N MET A 100 -10.43 -15.37 -9.16
CA MET A 100 -9.26 -15.56 -10.02
C MET A 100 -8.88 -14.27 -10.75
N VAL A 101 -9.84 -13.57 -11.36
CA VAL A 101 -9.54 -12.32 -12.07
C VAL A 101 -9.17 -11.18 -11.12
N LEU A 102 -9.72 -11.14 -9.89
CA LEU A 102 -9.26 -10.19 -8.87
C LEU A 102 -7.80 -10.45 -8.49
N VAL A 103 -7.44 -11.72 -8.24
CA VAL A 103 -6.05 -12.10 -7.94
C VAL A 103 -5.13 -11.78 -9.12
N SER A 104 -5.58 -11.95 -10.37
CA SER A 104 -4.84 -11.51 -11.56
C SER A 104 -4.44 -10.03 -11.47
N GLY A 105 -5.41 -9.15 -11.18
CA GLY A 105 -5.16 -7.71 -11.03
C GLY A 105 -4.19 -7.39 -9.87
N LEU A 106 -4.31 -8.09 -8.74
CA LEU A 106 -3.39 -7.93 -7.60
C LEU A 106 -1.96 -8.39 -7.93
N VAL A 107 -1.81 -9.47 -8.70
CA VAL A 107 -0.51 -9.91 -9.20
C VAL A 107 0.06 -8.87 -10.16
N LEU A 108 -0.74 -8.30 -11.06
CA LEU A 108 -0.31 -7.24 -11.97
C LEU A 108 0.15 -5.98 -11.20
N LEU A 109 -0.59 -5.54 -10.18
CA LEU A 109 -0.15 -4.46 -9.29
C LEU A 109 1.18 -4.79 -8.60
N THR A 110 1.37 -6.05 -8.18
CA THR A 110 2.63 -6.50 -7.60
C THR A 110 3.79 -6.45 -8.61
N VAL A 111 3.52 -6.74 -9.90
CA VAL A 111 4.49 -6.59 -10.99
C VAL A 111 4.89 -5.13 -11.13
N TYR A 112 3.92 -4.22 -11.19
CA TYR A 112 4.19 -2.79 -11.28
C TYR A 112 4.96 -2.26 -10.07
N ALA A 113 4.58 -2.66 -8.86
CA ALA A 113 5.34 -2.33 -7.64
C ALA A 113 6.80 -2.83 -7.70
N CYS A 114 7.04 -4.00 -8.29
CA CYS A 114 8.39 -4.52 -8.49
C CYS A 114 9.19 -3.75 -9.54
N VAL A 115 8.54 -3.28 -10.62
CA VAL A 115 9.17 -2.44 -11.65
C VAL A 115 9.47 -1.05 -11.11
N TYR A 116 8.57 -0.48 -10.30
CA TYR A 116 8.72 0.82 -9.62
C TYR A 116 9.97 0.90 -8.76
N ARG A 117 10.39 -0.24 -8.21
CA ARG A 117 11.64 -0.36 -7.44
C ARG A 117 12.90 -0.23 -8.29
N ARG A 118 12.82 -0.44 -9.61
CA ARG A 118 13.96 -0.38 -10.53
C ARG A 118 14.09 1.01 -11.15
N ALA A 119 12.97 1.61 -11.56
CA ALA A 119 12.92 2.96 -12.11
C ALA A 119 11.56 3.60 -11.79
N VAL A 120 11.59 4.86 -11.34
CA VAL A 120 10.38 5.65 -11.07
C VAL A 120 10.15 6.59 -12.25
N SER A 121 8.94 6.58 -12.80
CA SER A 121 8.55 7.47 -13.90
C SER A 121 7.05 7.79 -13.82
N VAL A 122 6.65 8.94 -14.36
CA VAL A 122 5.23 9.32 -14.45
C VAL A 122 4.45 8.36 -15.35
N ALA A 123 5.08 7.85 -16.40
CA ALA A 123 4.54 6.78 -17.24
C ALA A 123 4.13 5.56 -16.40
N LEU A 124 5.02 5.13 -15.50
CA LEU A 124 4.75 4.00 -14.61
C LEU A 124 3.66 4.30 -13.56
N ASP A 125 3.56 5.55 -13.08
CA ASP A 125 2.43 5.98 -12.24
C ASP A 125 1.10 5.77 -13.00
N VAL A 126 1.02 6.24 -14.24
CA VAL A 126 -0.18 6.15 -15.09
C VAL A 126 -0.51 4.69 -15.44
N GLU A 127 0.48 3.87 -15.78
CA GLU A 127 0.29 2.43 -15.99
C GLU A 127 -0.26 1.73 -14.73
N SER A 128 0.28 2.10 -13.56
CA SER A 128 -0.15 1.55 -12.28
C SER A 128 -1.60 1.94 -11.96
N LEU A 129 -2.03 3.16 -12.30
CA LEU A 129 -3.43 3.57 -12.18
C LEU A 129 -4.37 2.72 -13.04
N GLY A 130 -3.92 2.28 -14.22
CA GLY A 130 -4.65 1.31 -15.04
C GLY A 130 -4.84 -0.03 -14.31
N ALA A 131 -3.78 -0.58 -13.71
CA ALA A 131 -3.88 -1.81 -12.93
C ALA A 131 -4.74 -1.65 -11.67
N VAL A 132 -4.74 -0.47 -11.03
CA VAL A 132 -5.67 -0.14 -9.95
C VAL A 132 -7.11 -0.15 -10.45
N ALA A 133 -7.39 0.43 -11.62
CA ALA A 133 -8.71 0.40 -12.23
C ALA A 133 -9.20 -1.04 -12.48
N LEU A 134 -8.33 -1.92 -13.00
CA LEU A 134 -8.64 -3.35 -13.17
C LEU A 134 -9.03 -4.02 -11.85
N VAL A 135 -8.25 -3.81 -10.79
CA VAL A 135 -8.52 -4.38 -9.46
C VAL A 135 -9.83 -3.85 -8.89
N LEU A 136 -10.08 -2.54 -9.00
CA LEU A 136 -11.32 -1.94 -8.53
C LEU A 136 -12.53 -2.47 -9.30
N GLY A 137 -12.45 -2.59 -10.63
CA GLY A 137 -13.52 -3.17 -11.44
C GLY A 137 -13.80 -4.63 -11.09
N ASN A 138 -12.74 -5.44 -10.92
CA ASN A 138 -12.88 -6.84 -10.50
C ASN A 138 -13.45 -6.98 -9.09
N LEU A 139 -13.08 -6.07 -8.17
CA LEU A 139 -13.62 -6.03 -6.83
C LEU A 139 -15.10 -5.64 -6.82
N THR A 140 -15.49 -4.63 -7.61
CA THR A 140 -16.89 -4.24 -7.80
C THR A 140 -17.72 -5.41 -8.29
N TRP A 141 -17.21 -6.16 -9.28
CA TRP A 141 -17.89 -7.33 -9.82
C TRP A 141 -17.98 -8.50 -8.81
N LEU A 142 -16.90 -8.77 -8.06
CA LEU A 142 -16.88 -9.79 -7.01
C LEU A 142 -17.81 -9.43 -5.83
N ALA A 143 -17.98 -8.14 -5.53
CA ALA A 143 -18.88 -7.65 -4.49
C ALA A 143 -20.38 -7.81 -4.84
N GLY A 144 -20.71 -8.40 -5.99
CA GLY A 144 -22.08 -8.68 -6.41
C GLY A 144 -22.76 -7.55 -7.18
N HIS A 145 -22.04 -6.47 -7.51
CA HIS A 145 -22.56 -5.46 -8.42
C HIS A 145 -22.63 -6.00 -9.86
N ASP A 146 -23.51 -5.38 -10.67
CA ASP A 146 -23.66 -5.74 -12.07
C ASP A 146 -22.38 -5.46 -12.88
N VAL A 147 -22.28 -6.14 -14.03
CA VAL A 147 -21.17 -5.96 -14.98
C VAL A 147 -21.08 -4.50 -15.41
N VAL A 148 -22.23 -3.83 -15.57
CA VAL A 148 -22.33 -2.43 -16.02
C VAL A 148 -21.63 -1.47 -15.06
N ALA A 149 -21.69 -1.70 -13.74
CA ALA A 149 -20.98 -0.89 -12.75
C ALA A 149 -19.45 -1.09 -12.78
N ALA A 150 -18.97 -2.26 -13.19
CA ALA A 150 -17.54 -2.57 -13.28
C ALA A 150 -16.90 -2.05 -14.59
N VAL A 151 -17.67 -1.97 -15.67
CA VAL A 151 -17.19 -1.59 -17.02
C VAL A 151 -16.40 -0.26 -17.05
N PRO A 152 -16.84 0.86 -16.43
CA PRO A 152 -16.07 2.11 -16.42
C PRO A 152 -14.62 1.93 -15.95
N LEU A 153 -14.42 1.12 -14.91
CA LEU A 153 -13.11 0.85 -14.34
C LEU A 153 -12.29 -0.09 -15.24
N TRP A 154 -12.94 -1.08 -15.86
CA TRP A 154 -12.29 -1.95 -16.83
C TRP A 154 -11.88 -1.22 -18.11
N LEU A 155 -12.64 -0.23 -18.60
CA LEU A 155 -12.27 0.58 -19.76
C LEU A 155 -11.05 1.46 -19.47
N LEU A 156 -10.90 1.95 -18.24
CA LEU A 156 -9.73 2.74 -17.85
C LEU A 156 -8.45 1.91 -17.78
N PHE A 157 -8.53 0.61 -17.51
CA PHE A 157 -7.35 -0.25 -17.43
C PHE A 157 -6.51 -0.21 -18.73
N PRO A 158 -7.01 -0.62 -19.91
CA PRO A 158 -6.22 -0.57 -21.13
C PRO A 158 -5.91 0.86 -21.56
N VAL A 159 -6.80 1.83 -21.30
CA VAL A 159 -6.54 3.25 -21.61
C VAL A 159 -5.33 3.78 -20.88
N LEU A 160 -5.30 3.66 -19.55
CA LEU A 160 -4.22 4.20 -18.75
C LEU A 160 -2.92 3.41 -18.93
N THR A 161 -2.99 2.08 -19.10
CA THR A 161 -1.80 1.30 -19.40
C THR A 161 -1.16 1.73 -20.72
N VAL A 162 -1.94 1.84 -21.81
CA VAL A 162 -1.39 2.27 -23.10
C VAL A 162 -0.90 3.71 -23.05
N VAL A 163 -1.66 4.64 -22.44
CA VAL A 163 -1.23 6.04 -22.30
C VAL A 163 0.10 6.12 -21.56
N GLY A 164 0.27 5.36 -20.47
CA GLY A 164 1.52 5.30 -19.72
C GLY A 164 2.68 4.76 -20.55
N GLU A 165 2.49 3.63 -21.24
CA GLU A 165 3.52 3.06 -22.13
C GLU A 165 3.94 4.05 -23.23
N ARG A 166 2.96 4.75 -23.82
CA ARG A 166 3.21 5.75 -24.86
C ARG A 166 3.93 6.98 -24.33
N LEU A 167 3.59 7.42 -23.11
CA LEU A 167 4.29 8.49 -22.41
C LEU A 167 5.76 8.12 -22.17
N GLU A 168 6.05 6.87 -21.78
CA GLU A 168 7.42 6.40 -21.57
C GLU A 168 8.27 6.51 -22.84
N LEU A 169 7.71 6.15 -23.98
CA LEU A 169 8.40 6.20 -25.28
C LEU A 169 8.57 7.64 -25.79
N ALA A 170 7.58 8.50 -25.59
CA ALA A 170 7.64 9.90 -25.99
C ALA A 170 8.61 10.72 -25.11
N ARG A 171 8.81 10.32 -23.84
CA ARG A 171 9.77 10.93 -22.90
C ARG A 171 11.20 10.85 -23.39
N VAL A 172 11.60 9.73 -23.98
CA VAL A 172 12.96 9.55 -24.53
C VAL A 172 13.22 10.51 -25.70
N ALA A 173 12.15 10.98 -26.36
CA ALA A 173 12.25 11.81 -27.53
C ALA A 173 12.15 13.32 -27.21
N PHE A 174 11.06 13.81 -26.58
CA PHE A 174 10.79 15.28 -26.56
C PHE A 174 9.81 15.82 -25.47
N LEU A 175 9.42 15.06 -24.44
CA LEU A 175 8.35 15.52 -23.52
C LEU A 175 8.83 16.38 -22.34
N ASP A 176 8.14 17.50 -22.13
CA ASP A 176 8.30 18.42 -20.99
C ASP A 176 7.66 17.83 -19.72
N PRO A 177 8.29 17.97 -18.53
CA PRO A 177 7.71 17.61 -17.23
C PRO A 177 6.28 18.11 -16.98
N VAL A 178 5.89 19.26 -17.53
CA VAL A 178 4.53 19.80 -17.41
C VAL A 178 3.51 18.88 -18.09
N VAL A 179 3.83 18.35 -19.27
CA VAL A 179 2.92 17.44 -19.99
C VAL A 179 2.78 16.12 -19.25
N GLU A 180 3.86 15.59 -18.68
CA GLU A 180 3.80 14.40 -17.81
C GLU A 180 2.87 14.65 -16.61
N ALA A 181 2.98 15.81 -15.96
CA ALA A 181 2.11 16.17 -14.83
C ALA A 181 0.64 16.30 -15.24
N VAL A 182 0.35 16.88 -16.42
CA VAL A 182 -1.01 16.98 -16.97
C VAL A 182 -1.59 15.60 -17.26
N VAL A 183 -0.85 14.72 -17.94
CA VAL A 183 -1.30 13.35 -18.24
C VAL A 183 -1.59 12.59 -16.95
N ARG A 184 -0.72 12.70 -15.94
CA ARG A 184 -0.95 12.09 -14.63
C ARG A 184 -2.20 12.66 -13.94
N ALA A 185 -2.40 13.96 -13.96
CA ALA A 185 -3.57 14.59 -13.36
C ALA A 185 -4.86 14.12 -14.05
N LEU A 186 -4.89 14.11 -15.39
CA LEU A 186 -6.03 13.60 -16.15
C LEU A 186 -6.29 12.11 -15.87
N ALA A 187 -5.26 11.28 -15.77
CA ALA A 187 -5.39 9.87 -15.41
C ALA A 187 -6.01 9.68 -14.02
N VAL A 188 -5.57 10.47 -13.03
CA VAL A 188 -6.15 10.46 -11.67
C VAL A 188 -7.61 10.93 -11.69
N ILE A 189 -7.92 12.02 -12.40
CA ILE A 189 -9.28 12.54 -12.52
C ILE A 189 -10.20 11.51 -13.19
N ALA A 190 -9.73 10.84 -14.24
CA ALA A 190 -10.48 9.79 -14.92
C ALA A 190 -10.81 8.64 -13.97
N LEU A 191 -9.82 8.15 -13.21
CA LEU A 191 -10.01 7.07 -12.24
C LEU A 191 -10.96 7.46 -11.10
N LEU A 192 -10.76 8.65 -10.51
CA LEU A 192 -11.63 9.14 -9.44
C LEU A 192 -13.07 9.35 -9.94
N GLY A 193 -13.22 9.88 -11.15
CA GLY A 193 -14.52 10.03 -11.80
C GLY A 193 -15.23 8.69 -12.01
N ALA A 194 -14.50 7.65 -12.46
CA ALA A 194 -15.07 6.32 -12.64
C ALA A 194 -15.48 5.68 -11.31
N CYS A 195 -14.68 5.86 -10.25
CA CYS A 195 -15.03 5.41 -8.90
C CYS A 195 -16.26 6.15 -8.32
N ALA A 196 -16.47 7.41 -8.71
CA ALA A 196 -17.60 8.22 -8.28
C ALA A 196 -18.88 7.96 -9.09
N LEU A 197 -18.77 7.36 -10.28
CA LEU A 197 -19.89 7.19 -11.21
C LEU A 197 -21.06 6.38 -10.66
N PRO A 198 -20.87 5.21 -10.01
CA PRO A 198 -21.98 4.42 -9.43
C PRO A 198 -22.72 5.13 -8.31
N VAL A 199 -22.18 6.26 -7.85
CA VAL A 199 -22.56 6.91 -6.62
C VAL A 199 -23.20 8.26 -6.86
N THR A 200 -22.55 9.14 -7.63
CA THR A 200 -23.05 10.50 -7.84
C THR A 200 -23.83 10.61 -9.14
N GLY A 201 -23.70 9.64 -10.06
CA GLY A 201 -24.17 9.74 -11.45
C GLY A 201 -23.46 10.83 -12.29
N THR A 202 -22.80 11.79 -11.64
CA THR A 202 -22.07 12.92 -12.21
C THR A 202 -20.58 12.66 -12.38
N GLY A 203 -20.05 11.51 -11.91
CA GLY A 203 -18.65 11.10 -12.11
C GLY A 203 -18.21 11.09 -13.59
N ARG A 204 -19.18 11.07 -14.52
CA ARG A 204 -18.98 11.26 -15.96
C ARG A 204 -18.37 12.62 -16.33
N LEU A 205 -18.71 13.67 -15.58
CA LEU A 205 -18.21 15.04 -15.79
C LEU A 205 -16.73 15.17 -15.42
N ALA A 206 -16.18 14.21 -14.67
CA ALA A 206 -14.74 14.08 -14.46
C ALA A 206 -14.12 13.12 -15.49
N SER A 207 -14.71 11.93 -15.66
CA SER A 207 -14.14 10.85 -16.48
C SER A 207 -14.10 11.18 -17.98
N GLY A 208 -15.22 11.67 -18.53
CA GLY A 208 -15.36 11.99 -19.94
C GLY A 208 -14.37 13.08 -20.39
N PRO A 209 -14.35 14.26 -19.74
CA PRO A 209 -13.41 15.32 -20.09
C PRO A 209 -11.95 14.92 -19.88
N ALA A 210 -11.65 14.11 -18.86
CA ALA A 210 -10.30 13.61 -18.64
C ALA A 210 -9.84 12.69 -19.79
N LEU A 211 -10.70 11.77 -20.25
CA LEU A 211 -10.40 10.89 -21.39
C LEU A 211 -10.27 11.67 -22.71
N LEU A 212 -11.14 12.66 -22.93
CA LEU A 212 -11.02 13.57 -24.07
C LEU A 212 -9.68 14.33 -24.02
N GLY A 213 -9.33 14.86 -22.86
CA GLY A 213 -8.05 15.52 -22.62
C GLY A 213 -6.86 14.60 -22.89
N LEU A 214 -6.90 13.35 -22.42
CA LEU A 214 -5.86 12.35 -22.71
C LEU A 214 -5.76 12.07 -24.22
N GLY A 215 -6.87 11.91 -24.92
CA GLY A 215 -6.89 11.72 -26.37
C GLY A 215 -6.24 12.89 -27.13
N VAL A 216 -6.59 14.12 -26.77
CA VAL A 216 -6.04 15.35 -27.38
C VAL A 216 -4.56 15.51 -27.09
N VAL A 217 -4.16 15.39 -25.82
CA VAL A 217 -2.75 15.53 -25.39
C VAL A 217 -1.89 14.47 -26.06
N MET A 218 -2.32 13.21 -26.10
CA MET A 218 -1.54 12.15 -26.72
C MET A 218 -1.48 12.29 -28.24
N ALA A 219 -2.57 12.68 -28.91
CA ALA A 219 -2.55 12.97 -30.34
C ALA A 219 -1.58 14.10 -30.69
N TRP A 220 -1.47 15.11 -29.82
CA TRP A 220 -0.59 16.24 -30.03
C TRP A 220 0.87 15.91 -29.71
N TYR A 221 1.18 15.21 -28.61
CA TYR A 221 2.55 15.05 -28.13
C TYR A 221 3.21 13.71 -28.46
N ASP A 222 2.46 12.67 -28.85
CA ASP A 222 3.06 11.39 -29.26
C ASP A 222 3.84 11.54 -30.59
N VAL A 223 4.89 10.73 -30.74
CA VAL A 223 5.70 10.64 -31.96
C VAL A 223 4.88 10.16 -33.17
N ALA A 224 3.77 9.45 -32.95
CA ALA A 224 2.81 8.98 -33.96
C ALA A 224 2.44 10.06 -34.98
N ARG A 225 2.22 11.31 -34.54
CA ARG A 225 1.86 12.44 -35.42
C ARG A 225 2.90 12.72 -36.50
N ARG A 226 4.17 12.41 -36.22
CA ARG A 226 5.31 12.61 -37.14
C ARG A 226 5.56 11.35 -37.96
N THR A 227 5.52 10.18 -37.32
CA THR A 227 5.79 8.88 -37.96
C THR A 227 4.67 8.41 -38.88
N VAL A 228 3.48 9.01 -38.85
CA VAL A 228 2.43 8.77 -39.84
C VAL A 228 2.86 9.14 -41.27
N ARG A 229 3.84 10.05 -41.41
CA ARG A 229 4.44 10.42 -42.70
C ARG A 229 5.57 9.47 -43.14
N ALA A 230 5.94 8.50 -42.31
CA ALA A 230 6.95 7.49 -42.67
C ALA A 230 6.41 6.49 -43.71
N THR A 231 7.17 5.43 -43.98
CA THR A 231 6.76 4.34 -44.88
C THR A 231 6.76 2.99 -44.16
N GLY A 232 6.11 1.99 -44.75
CA GLY A 232 6.08 0.63 -44.22
C GLY A 232 5.33 0.46 -42.89
N GLY A 233 5.82 -0.45 -42.04
CA GLY A 233 5.17 -0.81 -40.77
C GLY A 233 5.11 0.32 -39.75
N VAL A 234 6.07 1.25 -39.78
CA VAL A 234 6.09 2.43 -38.91
C VAL A 234 4.90 3.34 -39.19
N ARG A 235 4.57 3.54 -40.49
CA ARG A 235 3.38 4.30 -40.89
C ARG A 235 2.08 3.62 -40.48
N LEU A 236 2.00 2.30 -40.65
CA LEU A 236 0.82 1.54 -40.22
C LEU A 236 0.60 1.69 -38.71
N ALA A 237 1.64 1.46 -37.89
CA ALA A 237 1.54 1.61 -36.44
C ALA A 237 1.14 3.04 -36.02
N ALA A 238 1.71 4.06 -36.67
CA ALA A 238 1.35 5.46 -36.44
C ALA A 238 -0.11 5.76 -36.80
N ALA A 239 -0.61 5.24 -37.92
CA ALA A 239 -2.01 5.39 -38.32
C ALA A 239 -2.97 4.73 -37.31
N CYS A 240 -2.64 3.52 -36.84
CA CYS A 240 -3.38 2.84 -35.78
C CYS A 240 -3.41 3.69 -34.49
N MET A 241 -2.27 4.22 -34.05
CA MET A 241 -2.19 5.05 -32.85
C MET A 241 -3.02 6.33 -32.97
N MET A 242 -2.90 7.06 -34.09
CA MET A 242 -3.67 8.28 -34.33
C MET A 242 -5.17 8.03 -34.36
N ALA A 243 -5.60 6.95 -35.05
CA ALA A 243 -7.00 6.58 -35.10
C ALA A 243 -7.51 6.11 -33.73
N GLY A 244 -6.65 5.48 -32.92
CA GLY A 244 -6.93 5.17 -31.53
C GLY A 244 -7.18 6.42 -30.69
N TYR A 245 -6.31 7.43 -30.77
CA TYR A 245 -6.50 8.70 -30.04
C TYR A 245 -7.77 9.44 -30.46
N LEU A 246 -8.12 9.39 -31.75
CA LEU A 246 -9.40 9.93 -32.23
C LEU A 246 -10.58 9.24 -31.53
N TRP A 247 -10.60 7.91 -31.47
CA TRP A 247 -11.67 7.19 -30.79
C TRP A 247 -11.66 7.37 -29.26
N LEU A 248 -10.50 7.55 -28.64
CA LEU A 248 -10.42 7.95 -27.23
C LEU A 248 -11.08 9.32 -27.00
N ALA A 249 -10.82 10.29 -27.88
CA ALA A 249 -11.48 11.59 -27.84
C ALA A 249 -13.00 11.48 -28.06
N VAL A 250 -13.44 10.68 -29.03
CA VAL A 250 -14.87 10.43 -29.29
C VAL A 250 -15.55 9.76 -28.09
N GLY A 251 -14.92 8.73 -27.50
CA GLY A 251 -15.43 8.06 -26.31
C GLY A 251 -15.49 8.98 -25.10
N GLY A 252 -14.46 9.79 -24.87
CA GLY A 252 -14.44 10.81 -23.81
C GLY A 252 -15.51 11.88 -24.00
N LEU A 253 -15.72 12.35 -25.23
CA LEU A 253 -16.76 13.32 -25.56
C LEU A 253 -18.16 12.73 -25.36
N ALA A 254 -18.42 11.53 -25.90
CA ALA A 254 -19.70 10.84 -25.73
C ALA A 254 -20.02 10.65 -24.24
N TRP A 255 -19.04 10.22 -23.44
CA TRP A 255 -19.20 10.04 -22.00
C TRP A 255 -19.41 11.37 -21.24
N THR A 256 -18.86 12.47 -21.73
CA THR A 256 -19.11 13.81 -21.17
C THR A 256 -20.56 14.24 -21.40
N LEU A 257 -21.05 14.06 -22.63
CA LEU A 257 -22.34 14.58 -23.08
C LEU A 257 -23.52 13.72 -22.61
N THR A 258 -23.31 12.44 -22.37
CA THR A 258 -24.40 11.49 -22.12
C THR A 258 -24.26 10.80 -20.77
N ALA A 259 -25.40 10.60 -20.09
CA ALA A 259 -25.42 9.94 -18.80
C ALA A 259 -25.08 8.45 -18.93
N TRP A 260 -24.29 7.93 -18.00
CA TRP A 260 -24.08 6.49 -17.84
C TRP A 260 -25.30 5.89 -17.13
N THR A 261 -26.41 5.73 -17.85
CA THR A 261 -27.67 5.20 -17.31
C THR A 261 -27.88 3.75 -17.75
N GLN A 262 -27.95 2.85 -16.77
CA GLN A 262 -28.52 1.49 -16.87
C GLN A 262 -27.96 0.54 -17.96
N GLY A 263 -26.73 0.75 -18.44
CA GLY A 263 -26.01 -0.24 -19.27
C GLY A 263 -26.70 -0.61 -20.59
N SER A 264 -27.59 0.25 -21.07
CA SER A 264 -28.37 0.09 -22.29
C SER A 264 -28.52 1.45 -22.98
N GLY A 265 -28.58 1.44 -24.32
CA GLY A 265 -28.74 2.65 -25.13
C GLY A 265 -27.51 3.06 -25.95
N ALA A 266 -27.73 3.95 -26.92
CA ALA A 266 -26.73 4.34 -27.92
C ALA A 266 -25.44 4.90 -27.29
N ALA A 267 -25.56 5.72 -26.25
CA ALA A 267 -24.43 6.30 -25.53
C ALA A 267 -23.49 5.23 -24.95
N TYR A 268 -24.05 4.27 -24.21
CA TYR A 268 -23.30 3.16 -23.61
C TYR A 268 -22.58 2.35 -24.71
N GLU A 269 -23.31 1.99 -25.77
CA GLU A 269 -22.76 1.25 -26.91
C GLU A 269 -21.62 2.01 -27.62
N ILE A 270 -21.75 3.33 -27.81
CA ILE A 270 -20.71 4.17 -28.42
C ILE A 270 -19.48 4.22 -27.52
N ILE A 271 -19.64 4.50 -26.22
CA ILE A 271 -18.50 4.68 -25.29
C ILE A 271 -17.68 3.40 -25.19
N ILE A 272 -18.32 2.26 -24.93
CA ILE A 272 -17.59 1.00 -24.74
C ILE A 272 -16.85 0.61 -26.02
N HIS A 273 -17.48 0.70 -27.20
CA HIS A 273 -16.82 0.27 -28.44
C HIS A 273 -15.79 1.28 -28.94
N ALA A 274 -15.98 2.59 -28.69
CA ALA A 274 -14.96 3.60 -28.99
C ALA A 274 -13.70 3.39 -28.15
N LEU A 275 -13.83 3.07 -26.86
CA LEU A 275 -12.68 2.85 -25.98
C LEU A 275 -12.05 1.46 -26.16
N SER A 276 -12.85 0.40 -26.22
CA SER A 276 -12.34 -0.98 -26.34
C SER A 276 -11.86 -1.34 -27.74
N LEU A 277 -12.67 -1.09 -28.78
CA LEU A 277 -12.29 -1.40 -30.16
C LEU A 277 -11.58 -0.23 -30.82
N GLY A 278 -12.15 0.97 -30.72
CA GLY A 278 -11.61 2.16 -31.38
C GLY A 278 -10.23 2.54 -30.86
N PHE A 279 -10.06 2.65 -29.54
CA PHE A 279 -8.78 2.97 -28.92
C PHE A 279 -7.94 1.72 -28.64
N ALA A 280 -8.36 0.83 -27.74
CA ALA A 280 -7.49 -0.23 -27.23
C ALA A 280 -7.12 -1.26 -28.32
N PHE A 281 -8.08 -1.70 -29.15
CA PHE A 281 -7.78 -2.64 -30.22
C PHE A 281 -6.92 -2.03 -31.34
N SER A 282 -7.10 -0.74 -31.66
CA SER A 282 -6.17 -0.03 -32.57
C SER A 282 -4.74 -0.02 -32.01
N MET A 283 -4.57 0.08 -30.70
CA MET A 283 -3.26 -0.01 -30.05
C MET A 283 -2.70 -1.44 -30.11
N VAL A 284 -3.54 -2.47 -29.94
CA VAL A 284 -3.16 -3.86 -30.20
C VAL A 284 -2.66 -4.04 -31.65
N LEU A 285 -3.36 -3.48 -32.64
CA LEU A 285 -2.92 -3.50 -34.04
C LEU A 285 -1.56 -2.79 -34.23
N ALA A 286 -1.38 -1.64 -33.58
CA ALA A 286 -0.15 -0.85 -33.67
C ALA A 286 1.06 -1.62 -33.12
N HIS A 287 0.88 -2.35 -32.02
CA HIS A 287 1.95 -3.01 -31.28
C HIS A 287 2.14 -4.49 -31.61
N ALA A 288 1.19 -5.14 -32.29
CA ALA A 288 1.30 -6.55 -32.67
C ALA A 288 2.62 -6.90 -33.39
N PRO A 289 3.14 -6.09 -34.34
CA PRO A 289 4.42 -6.38 -35.01
C PRO A 289 5.64 -6.33 -34.10
N THR A 290 5.55 -5.64 -32.96
CA THR A 290 6.64 -5.50 -31.98
C THR A 290 6.50 -6.46 -30.79
N ILE A 291 5.27 -6.72 -30.34
CA ILE A 291 4.99 -7.59 -29.18
C ILE A 291 5.14 -9.07 -29.55
N LEU A 292 4.55 -9.50 -30.67
CA LEU A 292 4.57 -10.92 -31.06
C LEU A 292 6.00 -11.48 -31.20
N PRO A 293 6.98 -10.76 -31.80
CA PRO A 293 8.36 -11.20 -31.79
C PRO A 293 9.01 -11.29 -30.41
N ALA A 294 8.70 -10.37 -29.51
CA ALA A 294 9.22 -10.40 -28.13
C ALA A 294 8.68 -11.60 -27.32
N LEU A 295 7.48 -12.06 -27.63
CA LEU A 295 6.83 -13.21 -26.98
C LEU A 295 7.24 -14.54 -27.61
N LEU A 296 7.18 -14.64 -28.94
CA LEU A 296 7.33 -15.88 -29.72
C LEU A 296 8.74 -16.08 -30.30
N HIS A 297 9.63 -15.09 -30.21
CA HIS A 297 10.96 -15.08 -30.83
C HIS A 297 10.94 -15.32 -32.35
N ARG A 298 9.87 -14.87 -33.03
CA ARG A 298 9.71 -14.92 -34.49
C ARG A 298 9.33 -13.54 -35.02
N GLN A 299 9.90 -13.16 -36.16
CA GLN A 299 9.60 -11.86 -36.76
C GLN A 299 8.17 -11.81 -37.30
N LEU A 300 7.50 -10.66 -37.18
CA LEU A 300 6.26 -10.37 -37.88
C LEU A 300 6.54 -9.28 -38.94
N PRO A 301 7.04 -9.66 -40.13
CA PRO A 301 7.41 -8.68 -41.15
C PRO A 301 6.18 -7.93 -41.67
N TYR A 302 6.34 -6.64 -41.92
CA TYR A 302 5.29 -5.80 -42.49
C TYR A 302 4.85 -6.32 -43.88
N ARG A 303 3.54 -6.48 -44.06
CA ARG A 303 2.90 -6.79 -45.35
C ARG A 303 1.74 -5.82 -45.58
N ARG A 304 1.51 -5.42 -46.84
CA ARG A 304 0.42 -4.47 -47.18
C ARG A 304 -0.96 -4.94 -46.72
N ILE A 305 -1.20 -6.25 -46.65
CA ILE A 305 -2.46 -6.83 -46.15
C ILE A 305 -2.77 -6.44 -44.70
N MET A 306 -1.78 -6.02 -43.89
CA MET A 306 -1.99 -5.60 -42.51
C MET A 306 -2.77 -4.28 -42.39
N TRP A 307 -3.00 -3.55 -43.49
CA TRP A 307 -3.93 -2.41 -43.52
C TRP A 307 -5.41 -2.84 -43.54
N LEU A 308 -5.70 -4.05 -44.02
CA LEU A 308 -7.08 -4.53 -44.15
C LEU A 308 -7.81 -4.60 -42.80
N PRO A 309 -7.26 -5.22 -41.74
CA PRO A 309 -7.92 -5.23 -40.44
C PRO A 309 -8.14 -3.83 -39.86
N LEU A 310 -7.18 -2.91 -40.09
CA LEU A 310 -7.30 -1.52 -39.62
C LEU A 310 -8.48 -0.82 -40.30
N VAL A 311 -8.50 -0.81 -41.64
CA VAL A 311 -9.57 -0.15 -42.41
C VAL A 311 -10.94 -0.75 -42.07
N LEU A 312 -11.02 -2.08 -41.99
CA LEU A 312 -12.25 -2.78 -41.66
C LEU A 312 -12.74 -2.44 -40.24
N LEU A 313 -11.83 -2.36 -39.27
CA LEU A 313 -12.16 -1.99 -37.89
C LEU A 313 -12.72 -0.56 -37.81
N HIS A 314 -12.04 0.43 -38.40
CA HIS A 314 -12.50 1.82 -38.33
C HIS A 314 -13.80 2.03 -39.11
N LEU A 315 -13.94 1.42 -40.28
CA LEU A 315 -15.19 1.47 -41.04
C LEU A 315 -16.33 0.84 -40.24
N SER A 316 -16.09 -0.30 -39.58
CA SER A 316 -17.08 -0.96 -38.73
C SER A 316 -17.58 -0.05 -37.61
N LEU A 317 -16.68 0.69 -36.96
CA LEU A 317 -17.01 1.62 -35.88
C LEU A 317 -17.76 2.84 -36.40
N VAL A 318 -17.36 3.40 -37.55
CA VAL A 318 -18.10 4.51 -38.17
C VAL A 318 -19.53 4.10 -38.51
N VAL A 319 -19.70 2.95 -39.19
CA VAL A 319 -21.03 2.42 -39.54
C VAL A 319 -21.86 2.13 -38.30
N ARG A 320 -21.24 1.54 -37.26
CA ARG A 320 -21.90 1.24 -35.98
C ARG A 320 -22.38 2.51 -35.28
N VAL A 321 -21.52 3.53 -35.14
CA VAL A 321 -21.84 4.80 -34.48
C VAL A 321 -22.89 5.57 -35.29
N ALA A 322 -22.74 5.64 -36.61
CA ALA A 322 -23.72 6.27 -37.48
C ALA A 322 -25.09 5.58 -37.39
N GLY A 323 -25.12 4.24 -37.34
CA GLY A 323 -26.34 3.46 -37.14
C GLY A 323 -27.00 3.75 -35.80
N LEU A 324 -26.23 3.89 -34.71
CA LEU A 324 -26.77 4.26 -33.40
C LEU A 324 -27.31 5.68 -33.35
N VAL A 325 -26.60 6.65 -33.94
CA VAL A 325 -27.02 8.07 -33.97
C VAL A 325 -28.23 8.29 -34.87
N SER A 326 -28.35 7.51 -35.96
CA SER A 326 -29.50 7.55 -36.87
C SER A 326 -30.64 6.60 -36.49
N GLU A 327 -30.53 5.92 -35.34
CA GLU A 327 -31.49 4.91 -34.86
C GLU A 327 -31.75 3.76 -35.86
N GLN A 328 -30.79 3.48 -36.74
CA GLN A 328 -30.86 2.42 -37.73
C GLN A 328 -30.25 1.12 -37.20
N VAL A 329 -31.11 0.25 -36.67
CA VAL A 329 -30.74 -1.07 -36.10
C VAL A 329 -29.90 -1.91 -37.08
N ARG A 330 -30.26 -1.95 -38.36
CA ARG A 330 -29.52 -2.73 -39.37
C ARG A 330 -28.10 -2.21 -39.59
N ALA A 331 -27.91 -0.89 -39.60
CA ALA A 331 -26.59 -0.29 -39.73
C ALA A 331 -25.74 -0.56 -38.49
N TRP A 332 -26.34 -0.47 -37.29
CA TRP A 332 -25.67 -0.86 -36.04
C TRP A 332 -25.24 -2.34 -36.04
N GLN A 333 -26.13 -3.26 -36.44
CA GLN A 333 -25.83 -4.70 -36.56
C GLN A 333 -24.75 -4.97 -37.61
N ALA A 334 -24.83 -4.35 -38.80
CA ALA A 334 -23.83 -4.48 -39.85
C ALA A 334 -22.45 -4.01 -39.38
N GLY A 335 -22.39 -2.83 -38.74
CA GLY A 335 -21.15 -2.34 -38.12
C GLY A 335 -20.62 -3.28 -37.04
N GLY A 336 -21.52 -3.92 -36.27
CA GLY A 336 -21.14 -4.94 -35.29
C GLY A 336 -20.52 -6.20 -35.89
N ILE A 337 -21.15 -6.77 -36.93
CA ILE A 337 -20.64 -7.94 -37.67
C ILE A 337 -19.32 -7.61 -38.35
N MET A 338 -19.21 -6.45 -38.99
CA MET A 338 -17.95 -5.98 -39.58
C MET A 338 -16.83 -5.87 -38.54
N GLY A 339 -17.14 -5.44 -37.32
CA GLY A 339 -16.18 -5.38 -36.21
C GLY A 339 -15.69 -6.76 -35.80
N VAL A 340 -16.59 -7.76 -35.71
CA VAL A 340 -16.22 -9.16 -35.46
C VAL A 340 -15.30 -9.68 -36.56
N LEU A 341 -15.65 -9.44 -37.82
CA LEU A 341 -14.82 -9.81 -38.98
C LEU A 341 -13.45 -9.12 -38.95
N ALA A 342 -13.38 -7.85 -38.57
CA ALA A 342 -12.11 -7.11 -38.46
C ALA A 342 -11.14 -7.77 -37.48
N VAL A 343 -11.63 -8.17 -36.29
CA VAL A 343 -10.84 -8.87 -35.28
C VAL A 343 -10.39 -10.24 -35.78
N LEU A 344 -11.29 -11.02 -36.41
CA LEU A 344 -10.94 -12.34 -36.96
C LEU A 344 -9.89 -12.24 -38.08
N VAL A 345 -10.06 -11.30 -39.02
CA VAL A 345 -9.09 -11.05 -40.09
C VAL A 345 -7.74 -10.65 -39.51
N PHE A 346 -7.71 -9.83 -38.47
CA PHE A 346 -6.46 -9.52 -37.76
C PHE A 346 -5.78 -10.75 -37.15
N LEU A 347 -6.53 -11.59 -36.43
CA LEU A 347 -5.99 -12.80 -35.79
C LEU A 347 -5.42 -13.77 -36.84
N VAL A 348 -6.19 -14.04 -37.90
CA VAL A 348 -5.79 -14.96 -38.99
C VAL A 348 -4.58 -14.42 -39.74
N THR A 349 -4.59 -13.14 -40.14
CA THR A 349 -3.45 -12.55 -40.87
C THR A 349 -2.18 -12.54 -40.03
N SER A 350 -2.26 -12.19 -38.74
CA SER A 350 -1.12 -12.20 -37.83
C SER A 350 -0.57 -13.61 -37.60
N ALA A 351 -1.45 -14.61 -37.44
CA ALA A 351 -1.04 -16.00 -37.29
C ALA A 351 -0.35 -16.53 -38.56
N LEU A 352 -0.93 -16.32 -39.74
CA LEU A 352 -0.38 -16.78 -41.03
C LEU A 352 0.99 -16.14 -41.32
N ILE A 353 1.17 -14.85 -41.05
CA ILE A 353 2.46 -14.16 -41.22
C ILE A 353 3.50 -14.72 -40.24
N THR A 354 3.13 -14.95 -38.98
CA THR A 354 4.04 -15.47 -37.94
C THR A 354 4.47 -16.92 -38.23
N LEU A 355 3.55 -17.75 -38.70
CA LEU A 355 3.83 -19.15 -39.04
C LEU A 355 4.81 -19.28 -40.22
N ARG A 356 4.78 -18.32 -41.15
CA ARG A 356 5.64 -18.28 -42.34
C ARG A 356 7.00 -17.59 -42.11
N ALA A 357 7.27 -17.02 -40.93
CA ALA A 357 8.51 -16.28 -40.62
C ALA A 357 9.55 -17.13 -39.85
N GLY A 358 10.85 -16.92 -40.14
CA GLY A 358 11.98 -17.62 -39.53
C GLY A 358 12.33 -17.19 -38.08
N PRO A 359 13.08 -18.01 -37.32
CA PRO A 359 13.49 -17.71 -35.93
C PRO A 359 14.55 -16.58 -35.82
N LEU A 360 14.57 -15.85 -34.70
CA LEU A 360 15.58 -14.83 -34.38
C LEU A 360 16.93 -15.46 -33.97
N GLY A 361 18.05 -15.04 -34.59
CA GLY A 361 19.41 -15.51 -34.27
C GLY A 361 19.98 -14.94 -32.96
N VAL A 362 20.80 -15.71 -32.24
CA VAL A 362 21.35 -15.37 -30.91
C VAL A 362 22.88 -15.35 -30.92
N GLY A 363 23.49 -14.24 -30.52
CA GLY A 363 24.93 -14.13 -30.22
C GLY A 363 25.25 -14.47 -28.75
N SER A 364 26.33 -15.22 -28.53
CA SER A 364 26.77 -15.76 -27.23
C SER A 364 27.91 -14.95 -26.60
N SER A 365 27.87 -14.73 -25.28
CA SER A 365 29.03 -14.32 -24.48
C SER A 365 29.16 -15.14 -23.18
N SER A 366 30.40 -15.47 -22.87
CA SER A 366 30.94 -16.45 -21.93
C SER A 366 30.99 -15.99 -20.46
N GLN A 367 30.78 -16.91 -19.52
CA GLN A 367 31.08 -16.75 -18.08
C GLN A 367 32.16 -17.73 -17.65
N GLY A 368 33.16 -17.25 -16.89
CA GLY A 368 34.14 -18.07 -16.18
C GLY A 368 34.60 -17.39 -14.89
N GLY A 369 34.97 -18.20 -13.88
CA GLY A 369 35.77 -17.79 -12.73
C GLY A 369 35.13 -18.01 -11.36
N GLY A 370 35.45 -19.13 -10.71
CA GLY A 370 35.17 -19.40 -9.29
C GLY A 370 36.30 -18.92 -8.38
N ALA A 371 36.01 -18.74 -7.08
CA ALA A 371 37.01 -18.51 -6.04
C ALA A 371 36.61 -19.19 -4.72
N THR A 372 37.59 -19.85 -4.12
CA THR A 372 37.62 -20.65 -2.88
C THR A 372 37.65 -19.78 -1.61
N ALA A 373 36.95 -20.20 -0.54
CA ALA A 373 36.92 -19.52 0.75
C ALA A 373 37.68 -20.29 1.84
N GLY A 374 38.72 -19.67 2.40
CA GLY A 374 39.45 -20.12 3.60
C GLY A 374 38.76 -19.72 4.90
N ARG A 375 38.91 -20.54 5.93
CA ARG A 375 38.21 -20.46 7.23
C ARG A 375 39.13 -19.76 8.25
N VAL A 376 38.68 -18.65 8.84
CA VAL A 376 39.42 -17.88 9.88
C VAL A 376 38.68 -17.96 11.22
N THR A 377 39.44 -18.21 12.29
CA THR A 377 38.99 -18.30 13.70
C THR A 377 38.78 -16.93 14.34
N LEU A 378 37.79 -16.81 15.23
CA LEU A 378 37.27 -15.51 15.71
C LEU A 378 37.94 -15.03 17.02
N SER A 379 38.35 -13.76 17.07
CA SER A 379 38.95 -13.02 18.19
C SER A 379 37.92 -12.45 19.21
N PRO A 380 38.33 -11.98 20.41
CA PRO A 380 37.44 -11.49 21.48
C PRO A 380 36.51 -10.32 21.10
N LEU A 381 36.89 -9.50 20.11
CA LEU A 381 36.02 -8.45 19.55
C LEU A 381 34.80 -9.04 18.81
N GLN A 382 34.92 -10.25 18.27
CA GLN A 382 33.82 -10.97 17.63
C GLN A 382 32.85 -11.58 18.66
N ALA A 383 33.29 -11.89 19.89
CA ALA A 383 32.40 -12.26 20.98
C ALA A 383 31.54 -11.07 21.47
N ALA A 384 32.11 -9.87 21.56
CA ALA A 384 31.36 -8.64 21.87
C ALA A 384 30.40 -8.24 20.73
N ARG A 385 30.81 -8.39 19.46
CA ARG A 385 29.93 -8.28 18.28
C ARG A 385 28.83 -9.35 18.30
N GLY A 386 29.13 -10.56 18.76
CA GLY A 386 28.17 -11.65 18.94
C GLY A 386 27.06 -11.32 19.94
N ARG A 387 27.39 -10.75 21.10
CA ARG A 387 26.41 -10.28 22.10
C ARG A 387 25.52 -9.14 21.57
N ARG A 388 26.09 -8.18 20.83
CA ARG A 388 25.30 -7.13 20.14
C ARG A 388 24.41 -7.71 19.03
N GLY A 389 24.90 -8.70 18.30
CA GLY A 389 24.15 -9.42 17.27
C GLY A 389 22.98 -10.25 17.82
N HIS A 390 23.14 -10.85 19.02
CA HIS A 390 22.09 -11.63 19.68
C HIS A 390 20.91 -10.74 20.13
N ARG A 391 21.18 -9.66 20.88
CA ARG A 391 20.15 -8.68 21.31
C ARG A 391 19.40 -8.08 20.12
N ARG A 392 20.09 -7.84 19.01
CA ARG A 392 19.48 -7.35 17.76
C ARG A 392 18.51 -8.37 17.15
N ARG A 393 18.88 -9.65 17.08
CA ARG A 393 18.00 -10.71 16.55
C ARG A 393 16.75 -10.89 17.40
N GLU A 394 16.89 -10.80 18.72
CA GLU A 394 15.75 -10.87 19.64
C GLU A 394 14.77 -9.71 19.44
N GLN A 395 15.27 -8.48 19.29
CA GLN A 395 14.42 -7.31 19.03
C GLN A 395 13.71 -7.39 17.67
N VAL A 396 14.37 -7.95 16.65
CA VAL A 396 13.74 -8.21 15.35
C VAL A 396 12.65 -9.28 15.47
N ARG A 397 12.89 -10.35 16.23
CA ARG A 397 11.90 -11.41 16.49
C ARG A 397 10.64 -10.85 17.16
N ARG A 398 10.81 -10.06 18.22
CA ARG A 398 9.70 -9.42 18.97
C ARG A 398 8.87 -8.48 18.09
N ASN A 399 9.52 -7.66 17.27
CA ASN A 399 8.81 -6.79 16.33
C ASN A 399 8.17 -7.58 15.17
N GLY A 400 8.68 -8.76 14.82
CA GLY A 400 8.03 -9.68 13.90
C GLY A 400 6.65 -10.12 14.39
N VAL A 401 6.49 -10.35 15.70
CA VAL A 401 5.18 -10.67 16.31
C VAL A 401 4.20 -9.51 16.17
N VAL A 402 4.66 -8.28 16.43
CA VAL A 402 3.85 -7.06 16.25
C VAL A 402 3.37 -6.95 14.80
N LEU A 403 4.27 -7.11 13.83
CA LEU A 403 3.92 -7.05 12.41
C LEU A 403 2.96 -8.17 12.00
N ALA A 404 3.11 -9.38 12.55
CA ALA A 404 2.19 -10.49 12.28
C ALA A 404 0.76 -10.13 12.73
N TRP A 405 0.58 -9.59 13.94
CA TRP A 405 -0.74 -9.12 14.40
C TRP A 405 -1.32 -8.01 13.52
N VAL A 406 -0.52 -7.04 13.10
CA VAL A 406 -0.98 -5.97 12.20
C VAL A 406 -1.41 -6.53 10.84
N ILE A 407 -0.68 -7.49 10.29
CA ILE A 407 -1.03 -8.16 9.03
C ILE A 407 -2.34 -8.94 9.19
N VAL A 408 -2.47 -9.74 10.26
CA VAL A 408 -3.70 -10.50 10.54
C VAL A 408 -4.89 -9.56 10.71
N ALA A 409 -4.71 -8.43 11.42
CA ALA A 409 -5.76 -7.42 11.57
C ALA A 409 -6.19 -6.83 10.21
N GLY A 410 -5.23 -6.55 9.32
CA GLY A 410 -5.50 -6.07 7.96
C GLY A 410 -6.26 -7.10 7.12
N VAL A 411 -5.86 -8.38 7.19
CA VAL A 411 -6.57 -9.48 6.51
C VAL A 411 -8.00 -9.61 7.04
N LEU A 412 -8.18 -9.63 8.36
CA LEU A 412 -9.51 -9.69 8.98
C LEU A 412 -10.37 -8.49 8.57
N ALA A 413 -9.81 -7.27 8.58
CA ALA A 413 -10.53 -6.08 8.14
C ALA A 413 -11.03 -6.21 6.69
N VAL A 414 -10.18 -6.70 5.77
CA VAL A 414 -10.58 -6.95 4.38
C VAL A 414 -11.67 -8.02 4.29
N LEU A 415 -11.52 -9.15 4.98
CA LEU A 415 -12.51 -10.24 4.93
C LEU A 415 -13.87 -9.87 5.55
N ILE A 416 -13.86 -9.00 6.56
CA ILE A 416 -15.09 -8.48 7.19
C ILE A 416 -15.77 -7.48 6.26
N LEU A 417 -15.00 -6.53 5.70
CA LEU A 417 -15.54 -5.48 4.82
C LEU A 417 -15.96 -6.04 3.45
N ALA A 418 -15.28 -7.08 2.94
CA ALA A 418 -15.60 -7.72 1.67
C ALA A 418 -16.76 -8.71 1.75
N GLY A 419 -17.25 -9.06 2.95
CA GLY A 419 -18.41 -9.94 3.14
C GLY A 419 -18.13 -11.31 3.78
N PRO A 420 -17.07 -12.06 3.43
CA PRO A 420 -16.89 -13.44 3.90
C PRO A 420 -16.96 -13.64 5.42
N LEU A 421 -16.50 -12.65 6.20
CA LEU A 421 -16.52 -12.67 7.67
C LEU A 421 -17.35 -11.51 8.25
N ALA A 422 -18.29 -10.94 7.49
CA ALA A 422 -19.09 -9.79 7.93
C ALA A 422 -19.82 -10.05 9.26
N ALA A 423 -20.28 -11.28 9.48
CA ALA A 423 -20.97 -11.71 10.70
C ALA A 423 -20.12 -11.59 11.98
N TRP A 424 -18.79 -11.58 11.86
CA TRP A 424 -17.89 -11.47 13.03
C TRP A 424 -17.73 -10.02 13.51
N GLY A 425 -18.21 -9.05 12.73
CA GLY A 425 -18.21 -7.63 13.07
C GLY A 425 -16.84 -6.97 13.06
N GLN A 426 -16.81 -5.63 13.00
CA GLN A 426 -15.56 -4.86 12.93
C GLN A 426 -14.71 -4.95 14.21
N TRP A 427 -15.29 -5.41 15.32
CA TRP A 427 -14.63 -5.48 16.63
C TRP A 427 -13.37 -6.37 16.60
N ILE A 428 -13.43 -7.50 15.89
CA ILE A 428 -12.37 -8.52 15.91
C ILE A 428 -11.11 -7.99 15.21
N ALA A 429 -11.26 -7.32 14.06
CA ALA A 429 -10.14 -6.67 13.36
C ALA A 429 -9.54 -5.54 14.22
N LEU A 430 -10.40 -4.75 14.89
CA LEU A 430 -9.97 -3.67 15.76
C LEU A 430 -9.19 -4.18 16.97
N HIS A 431 -9.65 -5.25 17.63
CA HIS A 431 -8.94 -5.84 18.78
C HIS A 431 -7.68 -6.60 18.37
N THR A 432 -7.69 -7.26 17.22
CA THR A 432 -6.47 -7.84 16.64
C THR A 432 -5.41 -6.76 16.42
N LEU A 433 -5.80 -5.57 15.94
CA LEU A 433 -4.91 -4.43 15.78
C LEU A 433 -4.48 -3.81 17.12
N LEU A 434 -5.43 -3.41 17.98
CA LEU A 434 -5.16 -2.62 19.17
C LEU A 434 -4.63 -3.48 20.34
N LEU A 435 -5.27 -4.62 20.63
CA LEU A 435 -4.82 -5.50 21.71
C LEU A 435 -3.65 -6.37 21.24
N GLY A 436 -3.76 -6.99 20.07
CA GLY A 436 -2.71 -7.83 19.49
C GLY A 436 -1.49 -7.03 19.04
N GLY A 437 -1.66 -6.17 18.03
CA GLY A 437 -0.56 -5.40 17.44
C GLY A 437 0.01 -4.32 18.37
N ILE A 438 -0.80 -3.31 18.68
CA ILE A 438 -0.37 -2.15 19.50
C ILE A 438 -0.05 -2.58 20.93
N GLY A 439 -0.85 -3.44 21.55
CA GLY A 439 -0.57 -3.97 22.89
C GLY A 439 0.74 -4.74 22.98
N SER A 440 1.06 -5.57 21.98
CA SER A 440 2.37 -6.23 21.88
C SER A 440 3.51 -5.23 21.69
N ALA A 441 3.31 -4.21 20.85
CA ALA A 441 4.30 -3.15 20.63
C ALA A 441 4.59 -2.38 21.92
N ILE A 442 3.55 -1.97 22.65
CA ILE A 442 3.68 -1.28 23.94
C ILE A 442 4.37 -2.18 24.94
N THR A 443 4.03 -3.47 25.02
CA THR A 443 4.70 -4.44 25.92
C THR A 443 6.21 -4.51 25.69
N VAL A 444 6.64 -4.54 24.43
CA VAL A 444 8.06 -4.61 24.05
C VAL A 444 8.77 -3.27 24.27
N TRP A 445 8.19 -2.17 23.78
CA TRP A 445 8.86 -0.88 23.76
C TRP A 445 8.83 -0.17 25.11
N SER A 446 7.78 -0.35 25.92
CA SER A 446 7.75 0.20 27.29
C SER A 446 8.89 -0.38 28.15
N ALA A 447 9.15 -1.69 28.05
CA ALA A 447 10.28 -2.33 28.72
C ALA A 447 11.62 -1.77 28.22
N HIS A 448 11.78 -1.64 26.90
CA HIS A 448 12.99 -1.09 26.31
C HIS A 448 13.27 0.37 26.71
N PHE A 449 12.25 1.22 26.74
CA PHE A 449 12.38 2.61 27.17
C PHE A 449 12.61 2.70 28.68
N ALA A 450 11.94 1.87 29.50
CA ALA A 450 12.19 1.81 30.93
C ALA A 450 13.65 1.45 31.23
N ASP A 451 14.20 0.42 30.56
CA ASP A 451 15.61 0.03 30.70
C ASP A 451 16.56 1.20 30.39
N THR A 452 16.25 1.96 29.34
CA THR A 452 17.06 3.08 28.85
C THR A 452 16.97 4.29 29.79
N LEU A 453 15.77 4.62 30.26
CA LEU A 453 15.54 5.80 31.12
C LEU A 453 16.05 5.57 32.55
N LEU A 454 15.92 4.35 33.05
CA LEU A 454 16.33 3.96 34.41
C LEU A 454 17.79 3.49 34.48
N HIS A 455 18.47 3.35 33.34
CA HIS A 455 19.85 2.86 33.22
C HIS A 455 20.07 1.51 33.92
N ARG A 456 19.05 0.65 33.91
CA ARG A 456 19.05 -0.65 34.58
C ARG A 456 18.28 -1.66 33.73
N PRO A 457 18.75 -2.91 33.61
CA PRO A 457 17.99 -3.93 32.93
C PRO A 457 16.73 -4.33 33.73
N ALA A 458 15.66 -4.66 33.02
CA ALA A 458 14.44 -5.16 33.62
C ALA A 458 14.65 -6.38 34.52
N LEU A 459 13.85 -6.47 35.58
CA LEU A 459 13.77 -7.66 36.43
C LEU A 459 13.42 -8.87 35.54
N GLY A 460 14.20 -9.95 35.62
CA GLY A 460 14.03 -11.12 34.72
C GLY A 460 14.49 -10.92 33.28
N GLY A 461 15.03 -9.75 32.93
CA GLY A 461 15.67 -9.44 31.66
C GLY A 461 14.84 -9.76 30.42
N ALA A 462 15.50 -10.26 29.38
CA ALA A 462 14.87 -10.63 28.10
C ALA A 462 13.79 -11.73 28.26
N ALA A 463 14.00 -12.68 29.18
CA ALA A 463 13.10 -13.81 29.39
C ALA A 463 11.74 -13.36 29.91
N LEU A 464 11.69 -12.40 30.86
CA LEU A 464 10.42 -11.88 31.35
C LEU A 464 9.66 -11.12 30.26
N VAL A 465 10.35 -10.35 29.42
CA VAL A 465 9.72 -9.64 28.30
C VAL A 465 9.15 -10.63 27.27
N ASP A 466 9.89 -11.68 26.95
CA ASP A 466 9.42 -12.72 26.02
C ASP A 466 8.24 -13.51 26.60
N LEU A 467 8.28 -13.88 27.88
CA LEU A 467 7.16 -14.52 28.56
C LEU A 467 5.91 -13.64 28.57
N ARG A 468 6.05 -12.36 28.95
CA ARG A 468 4.95 -11.40 28.95
C ARG A 468 4.35 -11.22 27.56
N LEU A 469 5.19 -11.14 26.53
CA LEU A 469 4.74 -11.03 25.14
C LEU A 469 3.96 -12.29 24.71
N ALA A 470 4.43 -13.49 25.08
CA ALA A 470 3.73 -14.74 24.79
C ALA A 470 2.40 -14.84 25.54
N VAL A 471 2.38 -14.53 26.84
CA VAL A 471 1.16 -14.54 27.67
C VAL A 471 0.15 -13.51 27.17
N HIS A 472 0.59 -12.30 26.82
CA HIS A 472 -0.26 -11.27 26.23
C HIS A 472 -0.86 -11.72 24.88
N GLY A 473 -0.04 -12.34 24.02
CA GLY A 473 -0.48 -12.87 22.73
C GLY A 473 -1.49 -14.02 22.85
N LEU A 474 -1.23 -14.98 23.76
CA LEU A 474 -2.16 -16.07 24.06
C LEU A 474 -3.47 -15.55 24.67
N GLY A 475 -3.37 -14.62 25.62
CA GLY A 475 -4.54 -13.97 26.21
C GLY A 475 -5.37 -13.22 25.18
N THR A 476 -4.72 -12.49 24.28
CA THR A 476 -5.38 -11.82 23.14
C THR A 476 -6.13 -12.83 22.27
N LEU A 477 -5.47 -13.93 21.88
CA LEU A 477 -6.08 -14.96 21.05
C LEU A 477 -7.29 -15.59 21.76
N ALA A 478 -7.17 -15.90 23.06
CA ALA A 478 -8.26 -16.46 23.85
C ALA A 478 -9.45 -15.50 23.98
N VAL A 479 -9.22 -14.19 24.15
CA VAL A 479 -10.30 -13.18 24.12
C VAL A 479 -10.97 -13.13 22.75
N LEU A 480 -10.20 -13.04 21.66
CA LEU A 480 -10.74 -12.97 20.30
C LEU A 480 -11.59 -14.20 19.97
N VAL A 481 -11.09 -15.41 20.27
CA VAL A 481 -11.81 -16.66 20.05
C VAL A 481 -13.02 -16.74 20.97
N GLY A 482 -12.84 -16.56 22.28
CA GLY A 482 -13.90 -16.71 23.27
C GLY A 482 -15.08 -15.77 23.05
N ILE A 483 -14.84 -14.51 22.71
CA ILE A 483 -15.93 -13.57 22.41
C ILE A 483 -16.63 -13.91 21.08
N THR A 484 -15.86 -14.24 20.03
CA THR A 484 -16.43 -14.56 18.71
C THR A 484 -17.21 -15.87 18.71
N SER A 485 -16.82 -16.83 19.55
CA SER A 485 -17.49 -18.12 19.71
C SER A 485 -18.51 -18.15 20.85
N HIS A 486 -18.83 -17.01 21.48
CA HIS A 486 -19.75 -16.92 22.63
C HIS A 486 -19.37 -17.87 23.80
N HIS A 487 -18.07 -18.03 24.07
CA HIS A 487 -17.53 -18.84 25.15
C HIS A 487 -16.91 -17.95 26.26
N GLN A 488 -17.73 -17.54 27.23
CA GLN A 488 -17.31 -16.63 28.31
C GLN A 488 -16.14 -17.14 29.16
N VAL A 489 -16.06 -18.44 29.43
CA VAL A 489 -14.95 -19.01 30.21
C VAL A 489 -13.61 -18.79 29.51
N LEU A 490 -13.58 -18.99 28.19
CA LEU A 490 -12.39 -18.75 27.39
C LEU A 490 -12.06 -17.25 27.30
N ALA A 491 -13.08 -16.39 27.15
CA ALA A 491 -12.90 -14.94 27.17
C ALA A 491 -12.35 -14.44 28.51
N MET A 492 -12.87 -14.96 29.63
CA MET A 492 -12.39 -14.67 30.98
C MET A 492 -10.93 -15.09 31.14
N ALA A 493 -10.60 -16.33 30.75
CA ALA A 493 -9.22 -16.83 30.80
C ALA A 493 -8.27 -15.95 29.98
N GLY A 494 -8.68 -15.56 28.78
CA GLY A 494 -7.91 -14.63 27.95
C GLY A 494 -7.69 -13.26 28.60
N MET A 495 -8.74 -12.68 29.17
CA MET A 495 -8.68 -11.40 29.90
C MET A 495 -7.75 -11.50 31.12
N SER A 496 -7.81 -12.60 31.87
CA SER A 496 -6.94 -12.84 33.03
C SER A 496 -5.46 -12.92 32.61
N LEU A 497 -5.15 -13.58 31.48
CA LEU A 497 -3.79 -13.66 30.95
C LEU A 497 -3.26 -12.28 30.53
N VAL A 498 -4.06 -11.49 29.80
CA VAL A 498 -3.69 -10.10 29.42
C VAL A 498 -3.43 -9.25 30.67
N THR A 499 -4.31 -9.35 31.66
CA THR A 499 -4.20 -8.63 32.93
C THR A 499 -2.93 -9.02 33.69
N ALA A 500 -2.63 -10.31 33.81
CA ALA A 500 -1.43 -10.80 34.46
C ALA A 500 -0.15 -10.32 33.75
N ALA A 501 -0.10 -10.38 32.41
CA ALA A 501 1.03 -9.89 31.63
C ALA A 501 1.25 -8.37 31.79
N ALA A 502 0.17 -7.60 31.89
CA ALA A 502 0.22 -6.16 32.09
C ALA A 502 0.73 -5.81 33.50
N LEU A 503 0.15 -6.40 34.55
CA LEU A 503 0.54 -6.17 35.94
C LEU A 503 1.98 -6.63 36.22
N ALA A 504 2.41 -7.78 35.68
CA ALA A 504 3.80 -8.23 35.78
C ALA A 504 4.78 -7.20 35.18
N GLY A 505 4.36 -6.49 34.13
CA GLY A 505 5.14 -5.40 33.56
C GLY A 505 5.20 -4.15 34.41
N ALA A 506 4.05 -3.74 34.96
CA ALA A 506 3.98 -2.60 35.87
C ALA A 506 4.87 -2.84 37.11
N VAL A 507 4.81 -4.04 37.69
CA VAL A 507 5.68 -4.46 38.80
C VAL A 507 7.15 -4.45 38.39
N ALA A 508 7.49 -5.01 37.22
CA ALA A 508 8.87 -5.01 36.75
C ALA A 508 9.43 -3.59 36.57
N ILE A 509 8.64 -2.65 36.06
CA ILE A 509 9.04 -1.24 35.90
C ILE A 509 9.13 -0.54 37.26
N ALA A 510 8.18 -0.78 38.18
CA ALA A 510 8.20 -0.23 39.52
C ALA A 510 9.45 -0.67 40.31
N VAL A 511 9.79 -1.97 40.26
CA VAL A 511 11.00 -2.48 40.92
C VAL A 511 12.27 -1.89 40.31
N GLN A 512 12.33 -1.73 38.99
CA GLN A 512 13.45 -1.02 38.35
C GLN A 512 13.55 0.43 38.82
N TYR A 513 12.41 1.12 38.89
CA TYR A 513 12.33 2.52 39.32
C TYR A 513 12.85 2.69 40.75
N HIS A 514 12.40 1.85 41.69
CA HIS A 514 12.86 1.89 43.08
C HIS A 514 14.35 1.56 43.26
N ARG A 515 14.95 0.80 42.33
CA ARG A 515 16.37 0.44 42.36
C ARG A 515 17.27 1.39 41.56
N ALA A 516 16.69 2.38 40.88
CA ALA A 516 17.44 3.31 40.04
C ALA A 516 18.06 4.43 40.90
N VAL A 517 19.35 4.70 40.71
CA VAL A 517 20.07 5.74 41.46
C VAL A 517 20.20 6.99 40.58
N ALA A 518 19.46 8.04 40.97
CA ALA A 518 19.45 9.37 40.37
C ALA A 518 19.33 9.52 38.83
N PRO A 519 18.46 8.77 38.11
CA PRO A 519 18.24 9.05 36.68
C PRO A 519 17.38 10.31 36.52
N ARG A 520 17.91 11.33 35.83
CA ARG A 520 17.20 12.60 35.54
C ARG A 520 15.83 12.42 34.86
N LEU A 521 15.62 11.31 34.16
CA LEU A 521 14.40 11.00 33.40
C LEU A 521 13.54 9.89 34.03
N ALA A 522 13.84 9.47 35.27
CA ALA A 522 13.16 8.35 35.91
C ALA A 522 11.64 8.52 35.98
N GLY A 523 11.15 9.74 36.23
CA GLY A 523 9.71 10.03 36.32
C GLY A 523 8.92 9.71 35.05
N LEU A 524 9.58 9.65 33.88
CA LEU A 524 8.92 9.27 32.63
C LEU A 524 8.59 7.78 32.58
N ALA A 525 9.33 6.93 33.30
CA ALA A 525 9.05 5.49 33.37
C ALA A 525 7.71 5.18 34.06
N VAL A 526 7.22 6.07 34.93
CA VAL A 526 5.93 5.94 35.64
C VAL A 526 4.76 5.93 34.65
N HIS A 527 4.87 6.64 33.52
CA HIS A 527 3.83 6.65 32.48
C HIS A 527 3.56 5.23 31.95
N TYR A 528 4.61 4.45 31.74
CA TYR A 528 4.49 3.07 31.27
C TYR A 528 3.88 2.15 32.31
N ALA A 529 4.28 2.28 33.58
CA ALA A 529 3.72 1.48 34.66
C ALA A 529 2.20 1.75 34.83
N LEU A 530 1.80 3.02 34.84
CA LEU A 530 0.38 3.40 34.93
C LEU A 530 -0.41 2.99 33.69
N ALA A 531 0.16 3.13 32.49
CA ALA A 531 -0.50 2.67 31.28
C ALA A 531 -0.78 1.15 31.32
N LEU A 532 0.16 0.34 31.83
CA LEU A 532 -0.05 -1.11 31.99
C LEU A 532 -1.10 -1.44 33.06
N ILE A 533 -1.21 -0.65 34.13
CA ILE A 533 -2.30 -0.80 35.10
C ILE A 533 -3.64 -0.45 34.45
N LEU A 534 -3.70 0.62 33.65
CA LEU A 534 -4.90 1.00 32.92
C LEU A 534 -5.27 -0.03 31.83
N LEU A 535 -4.30 -0.73 31.24
CA LEU A 535 -4.56 -1.89 30.38
C LEU A 535 -5.24 -3.02 31.15
N ALA A 536 -4.75 -3.36 32.35
CA ALA A 536 -5.37 -4.38 33.19
C ALA A 536 -6.82 -4.01 33.56
N ILE A 537 -7.06 -2.78 34.02
CA ILE A 537 -8.40 -2.29 34.36
C ILE A 537 -9.30 -2.29 33.11
N GLY A 538 -8.79 -1.76 31.99
CA GLY A 538 -9.51 -1.72 30.72
C GLY A 538 -9.88 -3.11 30.21
N ALA A 539 -8.99 -4.10 30.33
CA ALA A 539 -9.27 -5.49 29.92
C ALA A 539 -10.42 -6.10 30.73
N VAL A 540 -10.45 -5.87 32.05
CA VAL A 540 -11.55 -6.31 32.93
C VAL A 540 -12.85 -5.65 32.51
N LEU A 541 -12.87 -4.32 32.30
CA LEU A 541 -14.06 -3.58 31.85
C LEU A 541 -14.57 -4.08 30.48
N GLY A 542 -13.65 -4.48 29.60
CA GLY A 542 -13.99 -5.05 28.29
C GLY A 542 -14.71 -6.38 28.40
N TYR A 543 -14.22 -7.28 29.26
CA TYR A 543 -14.91 -8.54 29.57
C TYR A 543 -16.28 -8.29 30.23
N LEU A 544 -16.36 -7.34 31.17
CA LEU A 544 -17.63 -7.00 31.83
C LEU A 544 -18.69 -6.50 30.85
N THR A 545 -18.27 -5.85 29.75
CA THR A 545 -19.17 -5.44 28.67
C THR A 545 -19.86 -6.64 28.02
N SER A 546 -19.12 -7.70 27.65
CA SER A 546 -19.70 -8.90 27.05
C SER A 546 -20.51 -9.71 28.06
N TRP A 547 -19.99 -9.83 29.28
CA TRP A 547 -20.63 -10.56 30.37
C TRP A 547 -22.00 -9.99 30.75
N ALA A 548 -22.12 -8.65 30.75
CA ALA A 548 -23.40 -7.96 30.99
C ALA A 548 -24.34 -8.10 29.78
N ALA A 549 -23.81 -8.04 28.55
CA ALA A 549 -24.60 -8.20 27.34
C ALA A 549 -25.27 -9.58 27.26
N GLU A 550 -24.55 -10.65 27.58
CA GLU A 550 -25.12 -12.02 27.59
C GLU A 550 -26.21 -12.23 28.65
N ARG A 551 -26.24 -11.40 29.70
CA ARG A 551 -27.29 -11.41 30.73
C ARG A 551 -28.47 -10.51 30.39
N GLY A 552 -28.47 -9.88 29.22
CA GLY A 552 -29.49 -8.93 28.80
C GLY A 552 -29.42 -7.59 29.53
N TRP A 553 -28.30 -7.28 30.21
CA TRP A 553 -28.15 -6.03 30.97
C TRP A 553 -27.61 -4.90 30.08
N ALA A 554 -28.42 -4.48 29.09
CA ALA A 554 -28.03 -3.53 28.05
C ALA A 554 -27.39 -2.24 28.60
N ARG A 555 -28.09 -1.54 29.51
CA ARG A 555 -27.58 -0.30 30.12
C ARG A 555 -26.22 -0.49 30.80
N LEU A 556 -26.03 -1.58 31.53
CA LEU A 556 -24.76 -1.83 32.22
C LEU A 556 -23.64 -2.18 31.22
N SER A 557 -23.97 -2.89 30.13
CA SER A 557 -23.05 -3.11 29.02
C SER A 557 -22.61 -1.80 28.38
N ASP A 558 -23.49 -0.80 28.22
CA ASP A 558 -23.14 0.53 27.69
C ASP A 558 -22.20 1.31 28.61
N VAL A 559 -22.47 1.27 29.92
CA VAL A 559 -21.60 1.87 30.93
C VAL A 559 -20.20 1.25 30.88
N PHE A 560 -20.11 -0.08 30.90
CA PHE A 560 -18.83 -0.76 30.81
C PHE A 560 -18.13 -0.54 29.47
N TYR A 561 -18.88 -0.42 28.37
CA TYR A 561 -18.32 -0.16 27.05
C TYR A 561 -17.66 1.23 26.98
N LEU A 562 -18.33 2.27 27.50
CA LEU A 562 -17.76 3.62 27.59
C LEU A 562 -16.52 3.62 28.49
N ALA A 563 -16.58 2.98 29.65
CA ALA A 563 -15.47 2.89 30.58
C ALA A 563 -14.27 2.11 29.99
N HIS A 564 -14.52 0.96 29.36
CA HIS A 564 -13.52 0.15 28.68
C HIS A 564 -12.81 0.95 27.59
N THR A 565 -13.58 1.52 26.67
CA THR A 565 -13.03 2.15 25.47
C THR A 565 -12.19 3.37 25.82
N THR A 566 -12.67 4.20 26.75
CA THR A 566 -11.98 5.42 27.17
C THR A 566 -10.73 5.10 28.01
N THR A 567 -10.80 4.11 28.90
CA THR A 567 -9.64 3.63 29.67
C THR A 567 -8.55 3.06 28.75
N MET A 568 -8.93 2.29 27.73
CA MET A 568 -7.97 1.71 26.78
C MET A 568 -7.33 2.77 25.87
N LEU A 569 -8.12 3.73 25.39
CA LEU A 569 -7.64 4.73 24.42
C LEU A 569 -6.89 5.89 25.08
N LEU A 570 -7.50 6.58 26.04
CA LEU A 570 -6.86 7.73 26.71
C LEU A 570 -5.82 7.25 27.73
N GLY A 571 -6.19 6.24 28.51
CA GLY A 571 -5.39 5.71 29.60
C GLY A 571 -4.22 4.88 29.11
N PHE A 572 -4.47 3.71 28.53
CA PHE A 572 -3.41 2.80 28.11
C PHE A 572 -2.61 3.35 26.91
N VAL A 573 -3.25 3.56 25.76
CA VAL A 573 -2.52 3.97 24.54
C VAL A 573 -2.05 5.43 24.64
N GLY A 574 -2.96 6.35 24.98
CA GLY A 574 -2.68 7.79 25.05
C GLY A 574 -1.55 8.14 26.01
N THR A 575 -1.61 7.67 27.27
CA THR A 575 -0.55 7.91 28.27
C THR A 575 0.79 7.32 27.84
N THR A 576 0.79 6.14 27.22
CA THR A 576 2.02 5.53 26.69
C THR A 576 2.65 6.38 25.61
N VAL A 577 1.85 6.81 24.62
CA VAL A 577 2.35 7.60 23.48
C VAL A 577 2.82 8.96 23.95
N LEU A 578 2.02 9.68 24.74
CA LEU A 578 2.38 11.01 25.27
C LEU A 578 3.64 10.94 26.14
N GLY A 579 3.77 9.96 27.04
CA GLY A 579 4.97 9.78 27.84
C GLY A 579 6.22 9.47 26.99
N THR A 580 6.07 8.68 25.94
CA THR A 580 7.17 8.35 25.00
C THR A 580 7.62 9.57 24.20
N LEU A 581 6.66 10.40 23.76
CA LEU A 581 6.93 11.56 22.90
C LEU A 581 7.88 12.57 23.56
N THR A 582 7.85 12.72 24.88
CA THR A 582 8.75 13.65 25.60
C THR A 582 10.23 13.42 25.26
N VAL A 583 10.65 12.16 25.10
CA VAL A 583 12.03 11.80 24.75
C VAL A 583 12.16 11.50 23.27
N LEU A 584 11.21 10.78 22.71
CA LEU A 584 11.32 10.31 21.34
C LEU A 584 11.20 11.45 20.32
N TRP A 585 10.39 12.48 20.59
CA TRP A 585 10.20 13.63 19.70
C TRP A 585 11.48 14.42 19.41
N PRO A 586 12.23 14.95 20.41
CA PRO A 586 13.48 15.66 20.14
C PRO A 586 14.54 14.75 19.52
N THR A 587 14.54 13.46 19.87
CA THR A 587 15.46 12.48 19.28
C THR A 587 15.16 12.25 17.80
N MET A 588 13.88 12.12 17.42
CA MET A 588 13.44 11.99 16.02
C MET A 588 13.75 13.25 15.19
N LEU A 589 13.57 14.44 15.77
CA LEU A 589 13.93 15.72 15.18
C LEU A 589 15.45 15.99 15.17
N ARG A 590 16.25 15.17 15.88
CA ARG A 590 17.70 15.32 16.05
C ARG A 590 18.08 16.68 16.64
N THR A 591 17.28 17.14 17.60
CA THR A 591 17.47 18.43 18.27
C THR A 591 17.49 18.25 19.78
N LYS A 592 17.99 19.26 20.49
CA LYS A 592 18.05 19.22 21.95
C LYS A 592 16.62 19.29 22.52
N MET A 593 16.34 18.44 23.49
CA MET A 593 15.09 18.46 24.25
C MET A 593 14.97 19.76 25.06
N GLU A 594 13.76 20.33 25.12
CA GLU A 594 13.47 21.47 25.99
C GLU A 594 13.72 21.12 27.46
N PRO A 595 14.45 21.96 28.23
CA PRO A 595 14.82 21.64 29.61
C PRO A 595 13.63 21.39 30.54
N CYS A 596 12.49 22.05 30.29
CA CYS A 596 11.27 21.91 31.08
C CYS A 596 10.45 20.65 30.75
N ALA A 597 10.72 19.98 29.62
CA ALA A 597 9.85 18.93 29.10
C ALA A 597 9.65 17.73 30.06
N PRO A 598 10.70 17.16 30.70
CA PRO A 598 10.52 16.05 31.63
C PRO A 598 9.70 16.41 32.88
N THR A 599 9.90 17.62 33.41
CA THR A 599 9.19 18.12 34.60
C THR A 599 7.72 18.37 34.29
N TRP A 600 7.43 19.04 33.18
CA TRP A 600 6.06 19.32 32.76
C TRP A 600 5.29 18.04 32.43
N THR A 601 5.94 17.09 31.76
CA THR A 601 5.36 15.76 31.48
C THR A 601 4.99 15.04 32.77
N SER A 602 5.93 14.95 33.73
CA SER A 602 5.68 14.29 35.02
C SER A 602 4.57 14.97 35.83
N ARG A 603 4.48 16.30 35.80
CA ARG A 603 3.41 17.06 36.47
C ARG A 603 2.06 16.95 35.78
N GLY A 604 2.03 16.71 34.47
CA GLY A 604 0.80 16.51 33.69
C GLY A 604 0.19 15.12 33.85
N LEU A 605 0.97 14.13 34.30
CA LEU A 605 0.53 12.73 34.42
C LEU A 605 -0.69 12.54 35.34
N PRO A 606 -0.79 13.14 36.55
CA PRO A 606 -2.00 13.03 37.36
C PRO A 606 -3.25 13.55 36.64
N ALA A 607 -3.14 14.62 35.85
CA ALA A 607 -4.25 15.15 35.07
C ALA A 607 -4.62 14.22 33.89
N LEU A 608 -3.65 13.57 33.23
CA LEU A 608 -3.93 12.54 32.21
C LEU A 608 -4.72 11.37 32.80
N VAL A 609 -4.31 10.87 33.97
CA VAL A 609 -4.98 9.75 34.64
C VAL A 609 -6.34 10.18 35.18
N GLY A 610 -6.42 11.31 35.88
CA GLY A 610 -7.68 11.85 36.42
C GLY A 610 -8.69 12.15 35.34
N GLY A 611 -8.27 12.78 34.24
CA GLY A 611 -9.12 13.01 33.06
C GLY A 611 -9.61 11.69 32.45
N THR A 612 -8.75 10.69 32.32
CA THR A 612 -9.16 9.35 31.85
C THR A 612 -10.23 8.73 32.74
N VAL A 613 -10.05 8.77 34.06
CA VAL A 613 -11.03 8.23 35.03
C VAL A 613 -12.37 8.97 34.91
N MET A 614 -12.36 10.29 34.83
CA MET A 614 -13.57 11.08 34.65
C MET A 614 -14.32 10.71 33.36
N VAL A 615 -13.60 10.59 32.23
CA VAL A 615 -14.22 10.17 30.96
C VAL A 615 -14.73 8.72 31.05
N ALA A 616 -14.04 7.83 31.75
CA ALA A 616 -14.51 6.46 31.97
C ALA A 616 -15.81 6.40 32.78
N CYS A 617 -16.03 7.35 33.69
CA CYS A 617 -17.27 7.49 34.45
C CYS A 617 -18.42 8.15 33.66
N SER A 618 -18.23 8.50 32.38
CA SER A 618 -19.26 9.15 31.56
C SER A 618 -20.52 8.30 31.33
N GLY A 619 -20.43 6.98 31.45
CA GLY A 619 -21.62 6.11 31.44
C GLY A 619 -22.51 6.28 32.67
N LEU A 620 -21.96 6.74 33.79
CA LEU A 620 -22.71 7.04 35.02
C LEU A 620 -23.23 8.48 35.02
N TRP A 621 -22.43 9.41 34.50
CA TRP A 621 -22.77 10.83 34.38
C TRP A 621 -22.14 11.43 33.13
N GLN A 622 -22.92 11.59 32.05
CA GLN A 622 -22.44 11.99 30.73
C GLN A 622 -21.58 13.28 30.70
N PRO A 623 -21.89 14.35 31.46
CA PRO A 623 -21.03 15.53 31.53
C PRO A 623 -19.59 15.28 32.01
N ALA A 624 -19.34 14.15 32.68
CA ALA A 624 -17.98 13.73 33.04
C ALA A 624 -17.07 13.54 31.81
N ALA A 625 -17.63 13.23 30.64
CA ALA A 625 -16.86 13.13 29.40
C ALA A 625 -16.23 14.48 29.00
N GLY A 626 -16.99 15.56 29.02
CA GLY A 626 -16.52 16.90 28.66
C GLY A 626 -15.51 17.42 29.69
N LEU A 627 -15.85 17.34 30.98
CA LEU A 627 -14.96 17.76 32.06
C LEU A 627 -13.66 16.94 32.09
N GLY A 628 -13.77 15.62 31.99
CA GLY A 628 -12.62 14.72 31.95
C GLY A 628 -11.73 14.96 30.73
N THR A 629 -12.33 15.30 29.59
CA THR A 629 -11.60 15.67 28.37
C THR A 629 -10.79 16.96 28.57
N LEU A 630 -11.34 17.98 29.21
CA LEU A 630 -10.62 19.21 29.53
C LEU A 630 -9.42 18.93 30.46
N VAL A 631 -9.63 18.13 31.50
CA VAL A 631 -8.57 17.71 32.44
C VAL A 631 -7.48 16.91 31.71
N TYR A 632 -7.88 15.98 30.83
CA TYR A 632 -6.95 15.19 30.02
C TYR A 632 -6.12 16.07 29.08
N LEU A 633 -6.74 17.01 28.38
CA LEU A 633 -6.05 17.92 27.46
C LEU A 633 -5.10 18.87 28.20
N ALA A 634 -5.46 19.32 29.39
CA ALA A 634 -4.57 20.08 30.26
C ALA A 634 -3.32 19.27 30.65
N GLY A 635 -3.49 17.99 31.01
CA GLY A 635 -2.37 17.07 31.26
C GLY A 635 -1.51 16.85 30.01
N ALA A 636 -2.14 16.64 28.85
CA ALA A 636 -1.45 16.47 27.56
C ALA A 636 -0.64 17.71 27.16
N GLY A 637 -1.10 18.92 27.53
CA GLY A 637 -0.38 20.18 27.33
C GLY A 637 1.04 20.17 27.92
N GLY A 638 1.26 19.46 29.02
CA GLY A 638 2.58 19.28 29.63
C GLY A 638 3.62 18.61 28.72
N VAL A 639 3.16 17.77 27.78
CA VAL A 639 3.99 17.11 26.76
C VAL A 639 4.01 17.93 25.46
N LEU A 640 2.84 18.38 25.03
CA LEU A 640 2.63 18.95 23.70
C LEU A 640 3.21 20.36 23.55
N VAL A 641 3.17 21.19 24.60
CA VAL A 641 3.72 22.55 24.54
C VAL A 641 5.25 22.55 24.36
N PRO A 642 6.05 21.79 25.15
CA PRO A 642 7.48 21.64 24.88
C PRO A 642 7.77 20.99 23.53
N ALA A 643 6.97 20.01 23.10
CA ALA A 643 7.14 19.37 21.78
C ALA A 643 6.91 20.37 20.63
N TRP A 644 5.90 21.23 20.74
CA TRP A 644 5.63 22.31 19.79
C TRP A 644 6.78 23.34 19.74
N ARG A 645 7.29 23.78 20.90
CA ARG A 645 8.45 24.68 20.97
C ARG A 645 9.67 24.09 20.25
N THR A 646 9.89 22.78 20.44
CA THR A 646 10.95 22.03 19.75
C THR A 646 10.73 22.02 18.23
N ALA A 647 9.50 21.76 17.79
CA ALA A 647 9.12 21.68 16.38
C ALA A 647 9.20 23.03 15.65
N ARG A 648 8.98 24.15 16.35
CA ARG A 648 9.15 25.49 15.77
C ARG A 648 10.61 25.80 15.42
N ARG A 649 11.56 25.21 16.13
CA ARG A 649 13.01 25.37 15.84
C ARG A 649 13.45 24.44 14.71
N VAL A 650 12.96 23.20 14.71
CA VAL A 650 13.27 22.20 13.69
C VAL A 650 11.95 21.59 13.19
N PRO A 651 11.46 21.99 12.00
CA PRO A 651 10.17 21.52 11.52
C PRO A 651 10.18 20.02 11.18
N PRO A 652 9.07 19.29 11.42
CA PRO A 652 8.97 17.86 11.18
C PRO A 652 8.89 17.56 9.68
N THR A 653 10.03 17.25 9.07
CA THR A 653 10.16 17.03 7.61
C THR A 653 10.37 15.56 7.23
N SER A 654 10.81 14.71 8.16
CA SER A 654 10.96 13.28 7.93
C SER A 654 9.61 12.57 8.00
N PHE A 655 9.49 11.38 7.41
CA PHE A 655 8.26 10.60 7.48
C PHE A 655 7.87 10.32 8.93
N SER A 656 8.84 9.93 9.76
CA SER A 656 8.59 9.61 11.16
C SER A 656 8.08 10.83 11.94
N THR A 657 8.69 12.00 11.80
CA THR A 657 8.31 13.20 12.56
C THR A 657 6.97 13.77 12.09
N ALA A 658 6.76 13.86 10.77
CA ALA A 658 5.50 14.35 10.20
C ALA A 658 4.34 13.39 10.50
N SER A 659 4.56 12.07 10.39
CA SER A 659 3.55 11.07 10.71
C SER A 659 3.20 11.05 12.21
N SER A 660 4.18 11.19 13.11
CA SER A 660 3.92 11.32 14.55
C SER A 660 3.11 12.58 14.88
N ALA A 661 3.43 13.72 14.25
CA ALA A 661 2.67 14.96 14.45
C ALA A 661 1.21 14.82 13.99
N ALA A 662 1.00 14.24 12.81
CA ALA A 662 -0.34 13.96 12.30
C ALA A 662 -1.12 12.98 13.18
N ALA A 663 -0.45 11.94 13.70
CA ALA A 663 -1.08 10.97 14.61
C ALA A 663 -1.58 11.62 15.90
N VAL A 664 -0.77 12.50 16.48
CA VAL A 664 -1.16 13.28 17.67
C VAL A 664 -2.30 14.24 17.36
N ALA A 665 -2.31 14.88 16.19
CA ALA A 665 -3.40 15.75 15.77
C ALA A 665 -4.74 14.98 15.65
N TRP A 666 -4.72 13.79 15.02
CA TRP A 666 -5.89 12.90 14.98
C TRP A 666 -6.35 12.51 16.37
N PHE A 667 -5.43 12.11 17.24
CA PHE A 667 -5.74 11.73 18.62
C PHE A 667 -6.43 12.86 19.39
N LEU A 668 -5.88 14.08 19.35
CA LEU A 668 -6.45 15.24 20.03
C LEU A 668 -7.83 15.61 19.47
N GLY A 669 -7.99 15.57 18.14
CA GLY A 669 -9.29 15.78 17.50
C GLY A 669 -10.33 14.75 17.97
N CYS A 670 -9.94 13.47 18.06
CA CYS A 670 -10.82 12.41 18.56
C CYS A 670 -11.16 12.58 20.04
N VAL A 671 -10.20 13.00 20.87
CA VAL A 671 -10.42 13.26 22.31
C VAL A 671 -11.43 14.40 22.50
N VAL A 672 -11.26 15.51 21.76
CA VAL A 672 -12.22 16.63 21.78
C VAL A 672 -13.60 16.19 21.30
N TRP A 673 -13.67 15.50 20.17
CA TRP A 673 -14.94 15.01 19.60
C TRP A 673 -15.66 14.05 20.54
N MET A 674 -14.92 13.14 21.17
CA MET A 674 -15.46 12.21 22.16
C MET A 674 -16.02 12.95 23.37
N GLY A 675 -15.25 13.88 23.95
CA GLY A 675 -15.67 14.65 25.12
C GLY A 675 -16.93 15.45 24.85
N LEU A 676 -16.97 16.16 23.72
CA LEU A 676 -18.15 16.94 23.31
C LEU A 676 -19.33 16.04 22.98
N GLY A 677 -19.13 15.06 22.09
CA GLY A 677 -20.21 14.21 21.58
C GLY A 677 -20.86 13.33 22.64
N VAL A 678 -20.07 12.77 23.58
CA VAL A 678 -20.64 11.98 24.70
C VAL A 678 -21.39 12.88 25.69
N THR A 679 -20.91 14.10 25.92
CA THR A 679 -21.56 15.08 26.81
C THR A 679 -22.89 15.57 26.25
N THR A 680 -22.96 15.81 24.94
CA THR A 680 -24.16 16.33 24.27
C THR A 680 -25.11 15.23 23.80
N ALA A 681 -24.73 13.96 23.88
CA ALA A 681 -25.59 12.85 23.52
C ALA A 681 -26.81 12.79 24.45
N PRO A 682 -28.05 12.71 23.93
CA PRO A 682 -29.27 12.72 24.73
C PRO A 682 -29.46 11.43 25.54
N ASN A 683 -28.79 10.33 25.19
CA ASN A 683 -28.83 9.07 25.91
C ASN A 683 -27.55 8.23 25.70
N LEU A 684 -27.41 7.15 26.47
CA LEU A 684 -26.23 6.28 26.45
C LEU A 684 -26.03 5.55 25.11
N ASP A 685 -27.11 5.19 24.42
CA ASP A 685 -27.04 4.53 23.11
C ASP A 685 -26.38 5.47 22.07
N GLN A 686 -26.80 6.74 22.05
CA GLN A 686 -26.19 7.73 21.17
C GLN A 686 -24.76 8.07 21.60
N ALA A 687 -24.46 8.09 22.91
CA ALA A 687 -23.09 8.23 23.39
C ALA A 687 -22.19 7.07 22.93
N ARG A 688 -22.71 5.84 22.90
CA ARG A 688 -22.02 4.67 22.33
C ARG A 688 -21.76 4.88 20.84
N GLU A 689 -22.72 5.35 20.06
CA GLU A 689 -22.54 5.62 18.63
C GLU A 689 -21.44 6.66 18.34
N VAL A 690 -21.29 7.68 19.19
CA VAL A 690 -20.16 8.63 19.09
C VAL A 690 -18.82 7.90 19.12
N ILE A 691 -18.66 6.91 20.02
CA ILE A 691 -17.44 6.10 20.09
C ILE A 691 -17.29 5.21 18.85
N HIS A 692 -18.38 4.68 18.30
CA HIS A 692 -18.35 3.85 17.09
C HIS A 692 -17.78 4.63 15.90
N LEU A 693 -18.15 5.90 15.75
CA LEU A 693 -17.64 6.80 14.70
C LEU A 693 -16.13 7.07 14.84
N LEU A 694 -15.60 7.06 16.06
CA LEU A 694 -14.19 7.36 16.34
C LEU A 694 -13.23 6.17 16.16
N ARG A 695 -13.74 4.95 16.00
CA ARG A 695 -12.92 3.73 15.89
C ARG A 695 -11.90 3.82 14.75
N VAL A 696 -12.33 4.22 13.56
CA VAL A 696 -11.45 4.32 12.38
C VAL A 696 -10.43 5.46 12.51
N PRO A 697 -10.82 6.70 12.84
CA PRO A 697 -9.88 7.78 13.14
C PRO A 697 -8.81 7.40 14.18
N LEU A 698 -9.20 6.74 15.28
CA LEU A 698 -8.26 6.34 16.32
C LEU A 698 -7.37 5.16 15.91
N ALA A 699 -7.92 4.16 15.24
CA ALA A 699 -7.17 2.99 14.81
C ALA A 699 -6.15 3.33 13.72
N ALA A 700 -6.61 3.98 12.64
CA ALA A 700 -5.80 4.28 11.48
C ALA A 700 -5.02 5.58 11.64
N GLY A 701 -5.70 6.66 12.05
CA GLY A 701 -5.13 8.01 12.15
C GLY A 701 -4.25 8.22 13.36
N PHE A 702 -4.47 7.50 14.46
CA PHE A 702 -3.61 7.60 15.64
C PHE A 702 -2.73 6.35 15.81
N ALA A 703 -3.31 5.19 16.12
CA ALA A 703 -2.55 4.03 16.59
C ALA A 703 -1.62 3.45 15.51
N LEU A 704 -2.13 3.16 14.32
CA LEU A 704 -1.33 2.64 13.21
C LEU A 704 -0.33 3.68 12.69
N GLN A 705 -0.73 4.95 12.66
CA GLN A 705 0.11 6.04 12.17
C GLN A 705 1.29 6.34 13.11
N VAL A 706 1.08 6.29 14.43
CA VAL A 706 2.16 6.45 15.42
C VAL A 706 3.08 5.22 15.44
N LEU A 707 2.53 4.01 15.29
CA LEU A 707 3.32 2.79 15.16
C LEU A 707 4.19 2.85 13.90
N GLY A 708 3.61 3.24 12.77
CA GLY A 708 4.33 3.40 11.50
C GLY A 708 5.45 4.44 11.60
N ALA A 709 5.20 5.55 12.29
CA ALA A 709 6.21 6.57 12.56
C ALA A 709 7.36 6.05 13.43
N ALA A 710 7.04 5.37 14.53
CA ALA A 710 8.02 4.79 15.45
C ALA A 710 8.86 3.71 14.76
N LEU A 711 8.23 2.77 14.05
CA LEU A 711 8.93 1.74 13.27
C LEU A 711 9.83 2.37 12.22
N SER A 712 9.36 3.41 11.50
CA SER A 712 10.18 4.13 10.53
C SER A 712 11.46 4.70 11.14
N TYR A 713 11.35 5.30 12.33
CA TYR A 713 12.50 5.86 13.04
C TYR A 713 13.43 4.79 13.63
N LEU A 714 12.88 3.68 14.14
CA LEU A 714 13.62 2.64 14.85
C LEU A 714 14.23 1.59 13.91
N THR A 715 13.76 1.52 12.66
CA THR A 715 14.27 0.56 11.65
C THR A 715 15.79 0.60 11.48
N PRO A 716 16.47 1.75 11.35
CA PRO A 716 17.94 1.79 11.30
C PRO A 716 18.61 1.19 12.55
N VAL A 717 18.04 1.43 13.74
CA VAL A 717 18.57 0.89 15.00
C VAL A 717 18.36 -0.62 15.07
N MET A 718 17.19 -1.10 14.65
CA MET A 718 16.85 -2.53 14.57
C MET A 718 17.71 -3.28 13.55
N LEU A 719 17.93 -2.68 12.39
CA LEU A 719 18.77 -3.24 11.34
C LEU A 719 20.26 -3.04 11.61
N GLY A 720 20.65 -2.12 12.49
CA GLY A 720 22.05 -1.86 12.82
C GLY A 720 22.89 -1.48 11.60
N GLY A 721 24.21 -1.58 11.77
CA GLY A 721 25.20 -1.18 10.77
C GLY A 721 25.80 0.21 11.08
N GLY A 722 26.91 0.53 10.42
CA GLY A 722 27.59 1.80 10.60
C GLY A 722 26.77 3.01 10.11
N PRO A 723 27.28 4.24 10.28
CA PRO A 723 26.59 5.47 9.89
C PRO A 723 26.10 5.48 8.43
N ALA A 724 26.81 4.80 7.52
CA ALA A 724 26.42 4.66 6.13
C ALA A 724 25.11 3.88 5.94
N THR A 725 24.95 2.75 6.65
CA THR A 725 23.73 1.92 6.61
C THR A 725 22.54 2.65 7.23
N THR A 726 22.77 3.39 8.31
CA THR A 726 21.74 4.23 8.94
C THR A 726 21.27 5.34 7.99
N ARG A 727 22.19 6.02 7.27
CA ARG A 727 21.84 7.02 6.26
C ARG A 727 21.03 6.42 5.11
N LEU A 728 21.41 5.24 4.64
CA LEU A 728 20.67 4.55 3.58
C LEU A 728 19.26 4.15 4.02
N THR A 729 19.13 3.57 5.20
CA THR A 729 17.83 3.16 5.76
C THR A 729 16.92 4.37 5.91
N ASN A 730 17.43 5.48 6.45
CA ASN A 730 16.66 6.74 6.54
C ASN A 730 16.22 7.23 5.15
N ARG A 731 17.10 7.22 4.14
CA ARG A 731 16.73 7.60 2.76
C ARG A 731 15.61 6.73 2.18
N VAL A 732 15.61 5.43 2.48
CA VAL A 732 14.55 4.51 2.03
C VAL A 732 13.24 4.79 2.75
N MET A 733 13.28 4.99 4.07
CA MET A 733 12.09 5.25 4.89
C MET A 733 11.47 6.63 4.65
N ASP A 734 12.30 7.66 4.39
CA ASP A 734 11.86 9.03 4.14
C ASP A 734 11.57 9.32 2.65
N ARG A 735 11.66 8.31 1.77
CA ARG A 735 11.31 8.48 0.36
C ARG A 735 9.85 8.93 0.23
N ALA A 736 9.66 10.05 -0.46
CA ALA A 736 8.36 10.70 -0.66
C ALA A 736 7.59 10.94 0.66
N ALA A 737 8.30 11.21 1.76
CA ALA A 737 7.71 11.38 3.10
C ALA A 737 6.52 12.34 3.12
N ALA A 738 6.68 13.53 2.56
CA ALA A 738 5.63 14.55 2.51
C ALA A 738 4.37 14.03 1.81
N TYR A 739 4.51 13.52 0.58
CA TYR A 739 3.39 12.90 -0.16
C TYR A 739 2.74 11.77 0.62
N ARG A 740 3.54 10.89 1.24
CA ARG A 740 2.99 9.74 1.97
C ARG A 740 2.16 10.17 3.16
N VAL A 741 2.64 11.14 3.94
CA VAL A 741 1.90 11.65 5.09
C VAL A 741 0.66 12.41 4.63
N THR A 742 0.75 13.28 3.63
CA THR A 742 -0.41 14.04 3.13
C THR A 742 -1.46 13.13 2.50
N ALA A 743 -1.06 12.20 1.63
CA ALA A 743 -1.97 11.25 0.99
C ALA A 743 -2.63 10.29 2.00
N THR A 744 -1.89 9.83 3.02
CA THR A 744 -2.46 8.98 4.09
C THR A 744 -3.55 9.73 4.85
N ASN A 745 -3.27 10.97 5.27
CA ASN A 745 -4.22 11.76 6.05
C ASN A 745 -5.41 12.24 5.20
N ALA A 746 -5.18 12.64 3.95
CA ALA A 746 -6.26 13.02 3.03
C ALA A 746 -7.16 11.83 2.70
N GLY A 747 -6.57 10.66 2.39
CA GLY A 747 -7.32 9.42 2.19
C GLY A 747 -8.11 9.02 3.43
N LEU A 748 -7.53 9.14 4.62
CA LEU A 748 -8.21 8.85 5.87
C LEU A 748 -9.35 9.84 6.15
N ALA A 749 -9.15 11.14 5.90
CA ALA A 749 -10.20 12.15 6.03
C ALA A 749 -11.40 11.85 5.11
N LEU A 750 -11.13 11.45 3.86
CA LEU A 750 -12.16 10.97 2.94
C LEU A 750 -12.85 9.70 3.47
N ALA A 751 -12.11 8.77 4.06
CA ALA A 751 -12.66 7.52 4.59
C ALA A 751 -13.65 7.73 5.75
N VAL A 752 -13.37 8.69 6.63
CA VAL A 752 -14.14 8.94 7.85
C VAL A 752 -15.25 9.98 7.67
N ALA A 753 -15.25 10.73 6.57
CA ALA A 753 -16.30 11.69 6.26
C ALA A 753 -17.62 10.98 5.92
N THR A 754 -18.48 10.81 6.93
CA THR A 754 -19.79 10.13 6.80
C THR A 754 -20.76 10.73 5.79
N PRO A 755 -20.75 12.04 5.46
CA PRO A 755 -21.58 12.57 4.37
C PRO A 755 -21.12 12.11 2.99
N LEU A 756 -19.87 11.64 2.86
CA LEU A 756 -19.37 11.15 1.59
C LEU A 756 -19.93 9.76 1.29
N PRO A 757 -20.16 9.46 0.01
CA PRO A 757 -20.60 8.14 -0.38
C PRO A 757 -19.59 7.04 -0.06
N TRP A 758 -20.08 5.82 0.10
CA TRP A 758 -19.27 4.69 0.54
C TRP A 758 -18.08 4.41 -0.39
N THR A 759 -18.20 4.58 -1.71
CA THR A 759 -17.10 4.31 -2.66
C THR A 759 -15.96 5.32 -2.51
N VAL A 760 -16.27 6.60 -2.29
CA VAL A 760 -15.27 7.65 -2.04
C VAL A 760 -14.55 7.38 -0.72
N ARG A 761 -15.31 7.00 0.30
CA ARG A 761 -14.76 6.60 1.60
C ARG A 761 -13.85 5.38 1.47
N MET A 762 -14.26 4.40 0.66
CA MET A 762 -13.48 3.18 0.42
C MET A 762 -12.21 3.47 -0.40
N ALA A 763 -12.30 4.31 -1.43
CA ALA A 763 -11.14 4.77 -2.20
C ALA A 763 -10.15 5.54 -1.31
N GLY A 764 -10.65 6.41 -0.43
CA GLY A 764 -9.85 7.10 0.57
C GLY A 764 -9.16 6.14 1.54
N ALA A 765 -9.89 5.13 2.03
CA ALA A 765 -9.35 4.09 2.91
C ALA A 765 -8.28 3.24 2.22
N LEU A 766 -8.51 2.83 0.96
CA LEU A 766 -7.57 2.07 0.15
C LEU A 766 -6.30 2.88 -0.14
N LEU A 767 -6.44 4.17 -0.47
CA LEU A 767 -5.32 5.08 -0.64
C LEU A 767 -4.49 5.18 0.65
N ALA A 768 -5.16 5.47 1.78
CA ALA A 768 -4.50 5.59 3.06
C ALA A 768 -3.78 4.30 3.47
N GLY A 769 -4.43 3.15 3.30
CA GLY A 769 -3.87 1.83 3.56
C GLY A 769 -2.67 1.51 2.68
N ALA A 770 -2.76 1.73 1.36
CA ALA A 770 -1.69 1.49 0.41
C ALA A 770 -0.45 2.34 0.70
N VAL A 771 -0.64 3.62 1.05
CA VAL A 771 0.44 4.55 1.36
C VAL A 771 1.08 4.23 2.72
N ALA A 772 0.28 3.87 3.72
CA ALA A 772 0.75 3.45 5.04
C ALA A 772 1.54 2.13 4.98
N ALA A 773 1.12 1.18 4.13
CA ALA A 773 1.79 -0.11 3.92
C ALA A 773 3.25 0.03 3.46
N TYR A 774 3.63 1.18 2.88
CA TYR A 774 5.03 1.46 2.53
C TYR A 774 5.97 1.34 3.74
N VAL A 775 5.54 1.59 4.99
CA VAL A 775 6.43 1.45 6.16
C VAL A 775 7.00 0.03 6.23
N VAL A 776 6.14 -0.98 6.08
CA VAL A 776 6.54 -2.40 6.09
C VAL A 776 7.41 -2.73 4.87
N VAL A 777 7.04 -2.20 3.70
CA VAL A 777 7.84 -2.35 2.47
C VAL A 777 9.23 -1.75 2.65
N GLY A 778 9.33 -0.53 3.14
CA GLY A 778 10.57 0.21 3.40
C GLY A 778 11.48 -0.52 4.38
N MET A 779 10.91 -1.13 5.42
CA MET A 779 11.65 -2.02 6.33
C MET A 779 12.25 -3.21 5.58
N GLY A 780 11.45 -3.90 4.76
CA GLY A 780 11.92 -5.02 3.93
C GLY A 780 12.98 -4.62 2.89
N LEU A 781 12.83 -3.44 2.29
CA LEU A 781 13.82 -2.85 1.37
C LEU A 781 15.15 -2.59 2.09
N SER A 782 15.09 -1.98 3.27
CA SER A 782 16.26 -1.66 4.09
C SER A 782 16.98 -2.92 4.56
N ALA A 783 16.23 -3.95 4.99
CA ALA A 783 16.80 -5.23 5.37
C ALA A 783 17.49 -5.94 4.18
N ARG A 784 16.86 -5.92 3.00
CA ARG A 784 17.42 -6.51 1.78
C ARG A 784 18.71 -5.80 1.34
N GLU A 785 18.76 -4.48 1.46
CA GLU A 785 19.95 -3.71 1.10
C GLU A 785 21.11 -3.98 2.05
N LEU A 786 20.84 -4.12 3.34
CA LEU A 786 21.85 -4.53 4.32
C LEU A 786 22.40 -5.94 4.01
N VAL A 787 21.54 -6.90 3.64
CA VAL A 787 21.97 -8.25 3.24
C VAL A 787 22.82 -8.22 1.96
N ARG A 788 22.54 -7.30 1.03
CA ARG A 788 23.33 -7.14 -0.20
C ARG A 788 24.73 -6.60 0.09
N ARG A 789 24.84 -5.60 0.97
CA ARG A 789 26.14 -5.00 1.33
C ARG A 789 27.04 -5.95 2.11
N THR A 790 26.48 -6.65 3.09
CA THR A 790 27.20 -7.71 3.83
C THR A 790 27.69 -8.81 2.89
N ARG A 791 26.94 -9.17 1.84
CA ARG A 791 27.38 -10.11 0.80
C ARG A 791 28.44 -9.55 -0.15
N ARG A 792 28.54 -8.23 -0.31
CA ARG A 792 29.52 -7.55 -1.17
C ARG A 792 30.85 -7.25 -0.46
N GLY A 793 30.94 -7.47 0.85
CA GLY A 793 32.16 -7.15 1.62
C GLY A 793 32.35 -5.65 1.91
N ASP A 794 31.35 -4.80 1.63
CA ASP A 794 31.45 -3.33 1.79
C ASP A 794 31.60 -2.88 3.26
N ASP A 795 31.36 -3.76 4.23
CA ASP A 795 31.52 -3.46 5.66
C ASP A 795 33.00 -3.46 6.11
N ASP A 796 33.92 -4.05 5.32
CA ASP A 796 35.37 -4.07 5.61
C ASP A 796 36.15 -2.91 4.97
N VAL A 797 35.53 -2.11 4.09
CA VAL A 797 36.24 -1.07 3.30
C VAL A 797 36.30 0.30 4.02
N VAL A 798 35.59 0.49 5.14
CA VAL A 798 35.56 1.79 5.87
C VAL A 798 36.34 1.76 7.19
N ALA A 799 36.95 0.63 7.55
CA ALA A 799 37.88 0.56 8.69
C ALA A 799 39.35 0.83 8.30
N THR A 800 39.66 0.98 7.00
CA THR A 800 41.03 1.07 6.47
C THR A 800 41.38 2.42 5.83
N SER A 801 40.70 3.50 6.22
CA SER A 801 41.10 4.87 5.84
C SER A 801 41.61 5.68 7.03
N LEU A 802 42.29 5.02 7.96
CA LEU A 802 43.28 5.62 8.84
C LEU A 802 44.54 4.75 8.78
N THR A 803 45.31 4.89 7.70
CA THR A 803 46.73 4.61 7.76
C THR A 803 47.35 5.64 8.72
N VAL A 804 47.38 5.31 10.01
CA VAL A 804 48.42 5.85 10.89
C VAL A 804 49.71 5.25 10.33
N GLY A 805 50.47 6.05 9.60
CA GLY A 805 51.80 5.66 9.17
C GLY A 805 52.64 5.29 10.39
N PRO A 806 53.48 4.24 10.33
CA PRO A 806 54.47 4.01 11.37
C PRO A 806 55.40 5.23 11.46
N PRO A 807 55.96 5.55 12.64
CA PRO A 807 56.90 6.65 12.77
C PRO A 807 58.05 6.43 11.78
N ALA A 808 58.38 7.47 11.02
CA ALA A 808 59.45 7.44 10.04
C ALA A 808 60.79 7.14 10.75
N LEU A 809 61.24 5.90 10.67
CA LEU A 809 62.64 5.54 10.85
C LEU A 809 63.36 5.85 9.53
N ALA A 810 64.28 6.80 9.60
CA ALA A 810 65.10 7.25 8.49
C ALA A 810 65.97 6.10 7.93
N PRO A 811 66.11 5.97 6.60
CA PRO A 811 67.11 5.11 5.99
C PRO A 811 68.29 5.92 5.43
N GLY A 812 69.51 5.55 5.80
CA GLY A 812 70.70 5.94 5.03
C GLY A 812 71.97 6.17 5.85
N ALA A 813 72.59 5.08 6.31
CA ALA A 813 74.02 5.07 6.62
C ALA A 813 74.78 4.61 5.36
N ALA A 814 75.55 5.52 4.76
CA ALA A 814 76.73 5.20 3.96
C ALA A 814 77.64 6.44 3.88
N HIS A 815 78.82 6.31 4.51
CA HIS A 815 80.09 7.02 4.32
C HIS A 815 80.13 8.52 3.96
N LEU A 816 80.80 9.32 4.82
CA LEU A 816 82.10 9.99 4.54
C LEU A 816 82.65 10.65 5.85
N PRO A 817 83.98 10.90 5.95
CA PRO A 817 84.69 11.14 7.22
C PRO A 817 85.01 12.62 7.51
N VAL A 818 85.58 12.85 8.71
CA VAL A 818 86.37 14.00 9.18
C VAL A 818 85.59 15.15 9.87
N GLY A 819 85.97 15.40 11.13
CA GLY A 819 86.27 16.78 11.55
C GLY A 819 85.40 17.43 12.62
N ALA A 820 85.90 17.41 13.86
CA ALA A 820 86.08 18.59 14.71
C ALA A 820 84.87 19.30 15.40
N LEU A 821 84.94 19.26 16.74
CA LEU A 821 84.79 20.39 17.68
C LEU A 821 83.41 20.88 18.17
N SER A 822 83.15 20.47 19.42
CA SER A 822 82.81 21.29 20.60
C SER A 822 81.37 21.78 20.86
N PRO A 823 80.96 21.88 22.15
CA PRO A 823 79.61 22.18 22.59
C PRO A 823 79.43 23.67 22.99
N ARG A 824 78.21 24.21 22.89
CA ARG A 824 77.79 25.34 23.75
C ARG A 824 76.28 25.58 23.83
N GLU A 825 75.84 25.65 25.08
CA GLU A 825 74.66 26.31 25.64
C GLU A 825 74.11 27.51 24.86
N LYS A 826 72.78 27.66 24.86
CA LYS A 826 72.06 28.73 25.58
C LYS A 826 70.54 28.68 25.35
N GLU A 827 69.80 28.64 26.46
CA GLU A 827 68.46 29.22 26.69
C GLU A 827 68.29 30.66 26.12
N PRO A 828 67.13 31.34 26.28
CA PRO A 828 65.73 30.97 26.10
C PRO A 828 64.97 32.08 25.30
N ARG A 829 63.66 31.93 25.05
CA ARG A 829 62.63 33.01 25.18
C ARG A 829 61.24 32.58 24.68
N ARG A 830 60.25 32.75 25.59
CA ARG A 830 58.89 33.32 25.48
C ARG A 830 58.24 33.32 24.07
N ALA A 831 56.98 32.96 23.88
CA ALA A 831 55.79 33.08 24.75
C ALA A 831 54.76 31.99 24.41
#